data_AF-A0A2E0QT42-F1
#
_entry.id   AF-A0A2E0QT42-F1
#
_cell.length_a   1.000
_cell.length_b   1.000
_cell.length_c   1.000
_cell.angle_alpha   90.00
_cell.angle_beta   90.00
_cell.angle_gamma   90.00
#
_symmetry.space_group_name_H-M   'P 1'
#
loop_
_entity.id
_entity.type
_entity.pdbx_description
1 polymer ?
#
loop_
_entity_poly.entity_id
_entity_poly.type
_entity_poly.pdbx_seq_one_letter_code
_entity_poly.pdbx_strand_id
1 'polypeptide(L)'
;MEQRRQEIRRKEEADQQGCSCVTKYVSRTENNTETEVCSVLEPGRNCWKTAQAERLGLLLEGEAYFRAFREAILAAEKQAVIIGWDFNTRIDLVRDEEPEDGHPVQMGPFLESVLEAKPDLHLYVLIWDYSFVYAMEREWQAFSETLRDPHPRFHFVSDAKLPNTSSHHQKVVLVDDEFAFLGGIDLSVWRWDTPDHELGDERRRDPKGKIFEPYHDAQFATTGEASGVVRELCAYRWNRATGDELPPAERESALDFWPSTVTCETRDVEVGISRTFAAWEGHPEVFENEALHVDIIEKASDYLYFENQYFSSNRLAQALLKRLREPDCPEVLIVLNDDTEGWLEEMTMGVTRDHLFELLSKADENDRVRFLYPVVYDKKGKPTRVYVHAKVIIADDCLVKVGSSNLSNRSMRVDSEADLTCADAGSDGFAEKVRDTLLGSHLGVAPEEFRTAVEETGSLCGAVDRLMNEEGKSLATIRYGVDSGIAKRLADSQLLDPDEPLDPRTWINHRISEEERPSLKRRILTITSIIAVGLLLVGLLKWGWGEVIDKEKATAFLEDVKEMPYAPLVLLAVFVVSGISGISLNLILVAATVVFGPWTAFLCGYFGGHVSALLGFGAGRTFGKPLVRKIGSRSLGHLDEHLKRRGVLSVAVIRLLPVAPFVVVNVAAGASKLNFQSFNWGTLAGMFPGMLAVVVLTHQIDQAVTDPGWKNFGYLAAAIVVTGLVFAALWKTLGSRRKGARASA
;
A
#
# COMPACT_ATOMS: atom_id res chain seq x y z
N MET A 1 -17.15 -6.70 44.97
CA MET A 1 -18.19 -5.67 44.72
C MET A 1 -18.05 -4.51 45.69
N GLU A 2 -18.05 -4.75 47.00
CA GLU A 2 -17.95 -3.68 48.02
C GLU A 2 -16.55 -3.07 48.14
N GLN A 3 -15.49 -3.88 48.01
CA GLN A 3 -14.10 -3.39 47.90
C GLN A 3 -13.88 -2.53 46.65
N ARG A 4 -14.48 -2.89 45.51
CA ARG A 4 -14.38 -2.13 44.25
C ARG A 4 -15.08 -0.76 44.33
N ARG A 5 -16.14 -0.64 45.16
CA ARG A 5 -16.81 0.63 45.45
C ARG A 5 -16.02 1.51 46.42
N GLN A 6 -15.30 0.92 47.37
CA GLN A 6 -14.39 1.66 48.25
C GLN A 6 -13.15 2.17 47.52
N GLU A 7 -12.67 1.43 46.52
CA GLU A 7 -11.52 1.83 45.69
C GLU A 7 -11.88 2.97 44.72
N ILE A 8 -13.10 2.96 44.17
CA ILE A 8 -13.64 4.08 43.38
C ILE A 8 -13.81 5.34 44.24
N ARG A 9 -14.38 5.23 45.45
CA ARG A 9 -14.51 6.39 46.36
C ARG A 9 -13.16 6.97 46.80
N ARG A 10 -12.14 6.13 46.99
CA ARG A 10 -10.79 6.60 47.29
C ARG A 10 -10.11 7.32 46.12
N LYS A 11 -10.43 6.95 44.87
CA LYS A 11 -10.00 7.68 43.67
C LYS A 11 -10.72 9.02 43.56
N GLU A 12 -12.04 9.04 43.77
CA GLU A 12 -12.84 10.27 43.76
C GLU A 12 -12.42 11.27 44.86
N GLU A 13 -12.03 10.78 46.05
CA GLU A 13 -11.50 11.63 47.14
C GLU A 13 -10.07 12.12 46.87
N ALA A 14 -9.27 11.39 46.08
CA ALA A 14 -7.93 11.82 45.66
C ALA A 14 -7.99 12.89 44.55
N ASP A 15 -8.94 12.78 43.63
CA ASP A 15 -9.18 13.77 42.56
C ASP A 15 -9.67 15.12 43.11
N GLN A 16 -10.37 15.14 44.25
CA GLN A 16 -10.80 16.38 44.91
C GLN A 16 -9.65 17.12 45.64
N GLN A 17 -8.52 16.47 45.93
CA GLN A 17 -7.39 17.07 46.66
C GLN A 17 -6.18 17.42 45.76
N GLY A 18 -6.21 17.08 44.48
CA GLY A 18 -5.12 17.30 43.50
C GLY A 18 -5.26 18.54 42.61
N CYS A 19 -6.12 19.50 42.97
CA CYS A 19 -6.39 20.68 42.15
C CYS A 19 -5.25 21.73 42.25
N SER A 20 -4.10 21.44 41.62
CA SER A 20 -3.08 22.46 41.28
C SER A 20 -2.51 22.32 39.86
N CYS A 21 -3.01 21.38 39.05
CA CYS A 21 -2.56 21.17 37.67
C CYS A 21 -3.41 21.92 36.62
N VAL A 22 -4.49 22.60 37.04
CA VAL A 22 -5.48 23.26 36.16
C VAL A 22 -4.93 24.50 35.42
N THR A 23 -3.69 24.92 35.69
CA THR A 23 -3.18 26.22 35.20
C THR A 23 -2.18 26.15 34.04
N LYS A 24 -1.89 24.98 33.46
CA LYS A 24 -0.92 24.90 32.35
C LYS A 24 -1.51 25.11 30.95
N TYR A 25 -2.69 24.58 30.65
CA TYR A 25 -3.27 24.66 29.30
C TYR A 25 -3.77 26.08 28.94
N VAL A 26 -4.25 26.86 29.93
CA VAL A 26 -4.89 28.17 29.70
C VAL A 26 -3.93 29.35 29.87
N SER A 27 -2.75 29.19 30.52
CA SER A 27 -1.89 30.34 30.88
C SER A 27 -0.82 30.74 29.85
N ARG A 28 -0.74 30.06 28.70
CA ARG A 28 0.24 30.38 27.65
C ARG A 28 -0.31 31.09 26.42
N THR A 29 -1.62 31.18 26.25
CA THR A 29 -2.23 32.13 25.30
C THR A 29 -1.90 33.59 25.64
N GLU A 30 -1.42 33.87 26.86
CA GLU A 30 -0.95 35.21 27.29
C GLU A 30 0.58 35.36 27.39
N ASN A 31 1.38 34.28 27.25
CA ASN A 31 2.84 34.34 27.32
C ASN A 31 3.48 33.78 26.04
N ASN A 32 3.95 34.71 25.22
CA ASN A 32 4.66 34.60 23.94
C ASN A 32 5.99 33.80 24.01
N THR A 33 5.97 32.56 24.49
CA THR A 33 7.05 31.60 24.25
C THR A 33 6.64 30.74 23.06
N GLU A 34 7.06 31.13 21.85
CA GLU A 34 6.96 30.30 20.65
C GLU A 34 7.47 28.89 20.98
N THR A 35 6.64 27.86 20.73
CA THR A 35 7.06 26.47 20.88
C THR A 35 8.14 26.17 19.82
N GLU A 36 9.14 25.35 20.15
CA GLU A 36 10.25 25.09 19.21
C GLU A 36 9.78 24.46 17.89
N VAL A 37 8.62 23.79 17.91
CA VAL A 37 8.00 23.20 16.73
C VAL A 37 7.45 24.26 15.75
N CYS A 38 7.14 25.50 16.17
CA CYS A 38 6.73 26.59 15.27
C CYS A 38 7.82 26.96 14.25
N SER A 39 9.09 26.75 14.61
CA SER A 39 10.26 27.09 13.79
C SER A 39 11.00 25.84 13.34
N VAL A 40 10.29 24.72 13.18
CA VAL A 40 10.91 23.43 12.86
C VAL A 40 11.51 23.36 11.46
N LEU A 41 11.04 24.18 10.51
CA LEU A 41 11.43 24.10 9.10
C LEU A 41 12.87 24.59 8.87
N GLU A 42 13.69 23.72 8.29
CA GLU A 42 15.09 23.96 7.96
C GLU A 42 15.38 23.51 6.51
N PRO A 43 15.29 24.44 5.54
CA PRO A 43 15.56 24.17 4.13
C PRO A 43 16.91 23.49 3.90
N GLY A 44 16.91 22.44 3.08
CA GLY A 44 18.07 21.61 2.77
C GLY A 44 18.37 20.52 3.80
N ARG A 45 17.65 20.45 4.92
CA ARG A 45 17.77 19.36 5.91
C ARG A 45 16.47 18.57 6.05
N ASN A 46 15.41 19.22 6.53
CA ASN A 46 14.13 18.56 6.85
C ASN A 46 12.99 19.03 5.94
N CYS A 47 13.19 20.11 5.19
CA CYS A 47 12.38 20.43 4.02
C CYS A 47 13.30 20.76 2.84
N TRP A 48 12.79 20.62 1.63
CA TRP A 48 13.53 21.01 0.44
C TRP A 48 13.67 22.53 0.37
N LYS A 49 12.53 23.21 0.52
CA LYS A 49 12.38 24.66 0.41
C LYS A 49 11.24 25.11 1.32
N THR A 50 11.34 26.33 1.83
CA THR A 50 10.18 27.11 2.25
C THR A 50 9.75 28.07 1.15
N ALA A 51 8.49 28.47 1.16
CA ALA A 51 7.90 29.44 0.25
C ALA A 51 6.68 30.12 0.89
N GLN A 52 6.35 31.31 0.42
CA GLN A 52 5.13 32.00 0.85
C GLN A 52 3.90 31.45 0.12
N ALA A 53 2.91 31.00 0.88
CA ALA A 53 1.58 30.65 0.40
C ALA A 53 0.65 31.84 0.61
N GLU A 54 0.18 32.45 -0.48
CA GLU A 54 -0.78 33.56 -0.42
C GLU A 54 -2.16 33.10 0.10
N ARG A 55 -2.53 31.87 -0.28
CA ARG A 55 -3.71 31.16 0.21
C ARG A 55 -3.32 29.73 0.52
N LEU A 56 -3.80 29.23 1.64
CA LEU A 56 -3.71 27.82 2.01
C LEU A 56 -5.08 27.34 2.51
N GLY A 57 -5.54 26.21 2.01
CA GLY A 57 -6.83 25.63 2.35
C GLY A 57 -6.71 24.12 2.51
N LEU A 58 -7.48 23.57 3.44
CA LEU A 58 -7.57 22.13 3.69
C LEU A 58 -8.85 21.59 3.08
N LEU A 59 -8.72 20.53 2.27
CA LEU A 59 -9.84 19.76 1.78
C LEU A 59 -9.89 18.45 2.54
N LEU A 60 -11.05 18.20 3.15
CA LEU A 60 -11.37 16.94 3.79
C LEU A 60 -12.24 16.13 2.84
N GLU A 61 -11.87 14.87 2.67
CA GLU A 61 -12.54 13.90 1.81
C GLU A 61 -12.47 14.14 0.30
N GLY A 62 -12.76 13.06 -0.43
CA GLY A 62 -12.74 13.08 -1.89
C GLY A 62 -13.89 13.84 -2.53
N GLU A 63 -15.02 14.08 -1.85
CA GLU A 63 -16.11 14.89 -2.41
C GLU A 63 -15.65 16.33 -2.65
N ALA A 64 -15.17 17.00 -1.60
CA ALA A 64 -14.66 18.37 -1.69
C ALA A 64 -13.49 18.45 -2.68
N TYR A 65 -12.55 17.49 -2.62
CA TYR A 65 -11.40 17.48 -3.52
C TYR A 65 -11.76 17.25 -4.99
N PHE A 66 -12.68 16.33 -5.32
CA PHE A 66 -13.03 16.06 -6.71
C PHE A 66 -13.81 17.23 -7.34
N ARG A 67 -14.64 17.92 -6.55
CA ARG A 67 -15.33 19.14 -6.98
C ARG A 67 -14.33 20.28 -7.20
N ALA A 68 -13.42 20.51 -6.25
CA ALA A 68 -12.37 21.52 -6.39
C ALA A 68 -11.41 21.23 -7.54
N PHE A 69 -11.07 19.96 -7.79
CA PHE A 69 -10.30 19.52 -8.95
C PHE A 69 -11.01 19.88 -10.26
N ARG A 70 -12.32 19.61 -10.35
CA ARG A 70 -13.13 19.97 -11.53
C ARG A 70 -13.07 21.47 -11.80
N GLU A 71 -13.29 22.30 -10.77
CA GLU A 71 -13.19 23.76 -10.87
C GLU A 71 -11.79 24.20 -11.35
N ALA A 72 -10.73 23.58 -10.82
CA ALA A 72 -9.36 23.92 -11.19
C ALA A 72 -9.04 23.60 -12.66
N ILE A 73 -9.49 22.45 -13.17
CA ILE A 73 -9.34 22.10 -14.60
C ILE A 73 -10.20 23.02 -15.49
N LEU A 74 -11.38 23.41 -15.04
CA LEU A 74 -12.21 24.41 -15.73
C LEU A 74 -11.62 25.82 -15.70
N ALA A 75 -10.75 26.13 -14.74
CA ALA A 75 -10.00 27.38 -14.72
C ALA A 75 -8.73 27.34 -15.59
N ALA A 76 -8.10 26.16 -15.74
CA ALA A 76 -6.83 26.00 -16.46
C ALA A 76 -6.85 26.52 -17.90
N GLU A 77 -5.89 27.36 -18.29
CA GLU A 77 -5.81 27.96 -19.62
C GLU A 77 -4.70 27.35 -20.48
N LYS A 78 -3.55 27.03 -19.89
CA LYS A 78 -2.34 26.59 -20.62
C LYS A 78 -1.91 25.20 -20.23
N GLN A 79 -1.90 24.88 -18.94
CA GLN A 79 -1.37 23.63 -18.43
C GLN A 79 -2.08 23.16 -17.18
N ALA A 80 -2.37 21.86 -17.11
CA ALA A 80 -2.54 21.19 -15.83
C ALA A 80 -1.69 19.93 -15.77
N VAL A 81 -1.04 19.70 -14.62
CA VAL A 81 -0.17 18.56 -14.35
C VAL A 81 -0.79 17.74 -13.23
N ILE A 82 -0.88 16.43 -13.43
CA ILE A 82 -1.43 15.47 -12.48
C ILE A 82 -0.35 14.42 -12.23
N ILE A 83 0.10 14.32 -10.99
CA ILE A 83 1.06 13.32 -10.51
C ILE A 83 0.33 12.48 -9.47
N GLY A 84 0.30 11.16 -9.66
CA GLY A 84 -0.45 10.28 -8.76
C GLY A 84 0.18 8.91 -8.63
N TRP A 85 -0.12 8.25 -7.50
CA TRP A 85 0.10 6.81 -7.39
C TRP A 85 -0.84 6.12 -8.38
N ASP A 86 -2.12 6.52 -8.41
CA ASP A 86 -3.15 5.93 -9.27
C ASP A 86 -4.04 7.00 -9.93
N PHE A 87 -4.69 6.61 -11.03
CA PHE A 87 -5.56 7.51 -11.79
C PHE A 87 -6.61 6.71 -12.55
N ASN A 88 -7.89 7.05 -12.34
CA ASN A 88 -8.98 6.33 -12.96
C ASN A 88 -9.97 7.28 -13.65
N THR A 89 -10.00 7.24 -14.98
CA THR A 89 -10.84 8.13 -15.79
C THR A 89 -12.33 7.76 -15.77
N ARG A 90 -12.73 6.67 -15.11
CA ARG A 90 -14.14 6.21 -15.06
C ARG A 90 -14.87 6.63 -13.78
N ILE A 91 -14.21 7.37 -12.91
CA ILE A 91 -14.86 7.92 -11.71
C ILE A 91 -15.67 9.16 -12.08
N ASP A 92 -16.78 9.34 -11.39
CA ASP A 92 -17.54 10.59 -11.45
C ASP A 92 -16.98 11.57 -10.41
N LEU A 93 -16.70 12.79 -10.87
CA LEU A 93 -16.13 13.87 -10.07
C LEU A 93 -17.15 14.50 -9.12
N VAL A 94 -18.40 14.64 -9.58
CA VAL A 94 -19.54 15.17 -8.84
C VAL A 94 -20.64 14.11 -8.88
N ARG A 95 -21.28 13.83 -7.74
CA ARG A 95 -22.17 12.65 -7.56
C ARG A 95 -23.51 12.96 -6.92
N ASP A 96 -23.66 14.15 -6.36
CA ASP A 96 -24.82 14.66 -5.66
C ASP A 96 -25.75 15.47 -6.58
N GLU A 97 -25.20 16.13 -7.59
CA GLU A 97 -25.95 16.91 -8.58
C GLU A 97 -25.30 16.88 -9.97
N GLU A 98 -26.07 17.26 -10.99
CA GLU A 98 -25.56 17.50 -12.34
C GLU A 98 -24.97 18.91 -12.42
N PRO A 99 -23.68 19.08 -12.76
CA PRO A 99 -23.06 20.40 -12.88
C PRO A 99 -23.69 21.25 -14.00
N GLU A 100 -23.87 22.55 -13.75
CA GLU A 100 -24.40 23.52 -14.73
C GLU A 100 -23.33 24.07 -15.71
N ASP A 101 -22.10 23.58 -15.64
CA ASP A 101 -20.96 24.02 -16.45
C ASP A 101 -20.97 23.47 -17.90
N GLY A 102 -21.91 22.58 -18.23
CA GLY A 102 -22.06 22.01 -19.57
C GLY A 102 -21.06 20.92 -19.94
N HIS A 103 -20.24 20.44 -18.98
CA HIS A 103 -19.28 19.36 -19.19
C HIS A 103 -19.73 18.04 -18.52
N PRO A 104 -19.35 16.86 -19.04
CA PRO A 104 -19.69 15.57 -18.44
C PRO A 104 -19.19 15.43 -16.99
N VAL A 105 -19.85 14.62 -16.16
CA VAL A 105 -19.44 14.35 -14.77
C VAL A 105 -18.29 13.35 -14.64
N GLN A 106 -18.19 12.40 -15.57
CA GLN A 106 -17.17 11.36 -15.55
C GLN A 106 -15.81 11.93 -15.98
N MET A 107 -14.76 11.60 -15.23
CA MET A 107 -13.40 12.15 -15.38
C MET A 107 -12.87 12.13 -16.83
N GLY A 108 -12.91 11.00 -17.54
CA GLY A 108 -12.37 10.88 -18.90
C GLY A 108 -13.08 11.83 -19.89
N PRO A 109 -14.40 11.67 -20.10
CA PRO A 109 -15.18 12.57 -20.94
C PRO A 109 -15.11 14.04 -20.52
N PHE A 110 -15.01 14.32 -19.22
CA PHE A 110 -14.78 15.68 -18.70
C PHE A 110 -13.48 16.27 -19.26
N LEU A 111 -12.34 15.60 -19.03
CA LEU A 111 -11.04 16.08 -19.48
C LEU A 111 -10.97 16.24 -21.01
N GLU A 112 -11.57 15.31 -21.76
CA GLU A 112 -11.70 15.43 -23.22
C GLU A 112 -12.49 16.67 -23.62
N SER A 113 -13.67 16.88 -23.03
CA SER A 113 -14.52 18.03 -23.35
C SER A 113 -13.87 19.38 -23.02
N VAL A 114 -13.06 19.46 -21.95
CA VAL A 114 -12.32 20.67 -21.60
C VAL A 114 -11.18 20.91 -22.60
N LEU A 115 -10.46 19.86 -23.01
CA LEU A 115 -9.42 19.96 -24.05
C LEU A 115 -9.99 20.37 -25.42
N GLU A 116 -11.21 19.97 -25.75
CA GLU A 116 -11.91 20.42 -26.96
C GLU A 116 -12.31 21.89 -26.88
N ALA A 117 -12.80 22.34 -25.72
CA ALA A 117 -13.20 23.73 -25.49
C ALA A 117 -12.00 24.69 -25.41
N LYS A 118 -10.83 24.21 -24.98
CA LYS A 118 -9.62 25.03 -24.74
C LYS A 118 -8.46 24.60 -25.62
N PRO A 119 -8.26 25.24 -26.79
CA PRO A 119 -7.28 24.80 -27.78
C PRO A 119 -5.82 24.92 -27.32
N ASP A 120 -5.55 25.81 -26.37
CA ASP A 120 -4.21 26.08 -25.82
C ASP A 120 -3.87 25.23 -24.59
N LEU A 121 -4.85 24.53 -24.01
CA LEU A 121 -4.65 23.75 -22.78
C LEU A 121 -3.97 22.41 -23.09
N HIS A 122 -2.93 22.11 -22.31
CA HIS A 122 -2.27 20.81 -22.28
C HIS A 122 -2.41 20.14 -20.91
N LEU A 123 -2.75 18.85 -20.91
CA LEU A 123 -2.85 18.03 -19.70
C LEU A 123 -1.66 17.07 -19.65
N TYR A 124 -0.91 17.08 -18.54
CA TYR A 124 0.23 16.21 -18.31
C TYR A 124 -0.08 15.28 -17.13
N VAL A 125 -0.09 13.97 -17.35
CA VAL A 125 -0.47 12.98 -16.35
C VAL A 125 0.66 11.98 -16.16
N LEU A 126 1.21 11.91 -14.94
CA LEU A 126 2.33 11.06 -14.57
C LEU A 126 1.94 10.09 -13.44
N ILE A 127 1.79 8.80 -13.77
CA ILE A 127 1.28 7.77 -12.85
C ILE A 127 2.29 6.64 -12.69
N TRP A 128 2.42 6.05 -11.51
CA TRP A 128 3.38 4.96 -11.28
C TRP A 128 3.20 3.73 -12.20
N ASP A 129 4.30 3.22 -12.79
CA ASP A 129 4.36 1.93 -13.52
C ASP A 129 4.54 0.80 -12.50
N TYR A 130 3.43 0.15 -12.17
CA TYR A 130 3.29 -0.81 -11.07
C TYR A 130 4.12 -2.08 -11.24
N SER A 131 4.47 -2.70 -10.11
CA SER A 131 4.88 -4.10 -10.06
C SER A 131 3.66 -5.01 -10.12
N PHE A 132 3.73 -6.14 -10.85
CA PHE A 132 2.64 -7.14 -10.98
C PHE A 132 2.06 -7.61 -9.63
N VAL A 133 2.81 -7.48 -8.53
CA VAL A 133 2.35 -7.80 -7.17
C VAL A 133 1.08 -7.02 -6.78
N TYR A 134 0.95 -5.77 -7.24
CA TYR A 134 -0.19 -4.90 -6.95
C TYR A 134 -1.31 -4.99 -8.01
N ALA A 135 -1.20 -5.91 -8.97
CA ALA A 135 -2.17 -6.05 -10.07
C ALA A 135 -3.56 -6.56 -9.63
N MET A 136 -3.70 -7.05 -8.39
CA MET A 136 -4.98 -7.48 -7.81
C MET A 136 -5.65 -6.40 -6.95
N GLU A 137 -4.88 -5.45 -6.40
CA GLU A 137 -5.37 -4.33 -5.56
C GLU A 137 -5.78 -3.12 -6.40
N ARG A 138 -5.29 -3.04 -7.63
CA ARG A 138 -5.78 -2.08 -8.63
C ARG A 138 -6.68 -2.76 -9.63
N GLU A 139 -7.76 -2.08 -10.01
CA GLU A 139 -8.52 -2.50 -11.17
C GLU A 139 -7.63 -2.47 -12.41
N TRP A 140 -7.45 -3.62 -13.05
CA TRP A 140 -6.72 -3.84 -14.32
C TRP A 140 -7.29 -3.06 -15.54
N GLN A 141 -7.99 -1.95 -15.33
CA GLN A 141 -8.85 -1.30 -16.31
C GLN A 141 -8.50 0.18 -16.55
N ALA A 142 -7.25 0.58 -16.29
CA ALA A 142 -6.68 1.88 -16.72
C ALA A 142 -6.55 2.01 -18.26
N PHE A 143 -7.42 1.36 -19.02
CA PHE A 143 -7.60 1.53 -20.46
C PHE A 143 -9.08 1.83 -20.71
N SER A 144 -9.54 2.96 -20.19
CA SER A 144 -10.72 3.63 -20.75
C SER A 144 -10.47 3.94 -22.23
N GLU A 145 -11.54 4.17 -22.99
CA GLU A 145 -11.42 4.64 -24.38
C GLU A 145 -10.54 5.90 -24.47
N THR A 146 -10.68 6.80 -23.50
CA THR A 146 -9.85 8.02 -23.32
C THR A 146 -8.35 7.75 -23.28
N LEU A 147 -7.90 6.66 -22.65
CA LEU A 147 -6.47 6.31 -22.60
C LEU A 147 -6.02 5.43 -23.77
N ARG A 148 -6.97 4.92 -24.57
CA ARG A 148 -6.68 4.09 -25.75
C ARG A 148 -6.36 4.93 -26.98
N ASP A 149 -7.07 6.04 -27.15
CA ASP A 149 -6.85 7.02 -28.21
C ASP A 149 -6.90 8.43 -27.60
N PRO A 150 -5.88 8.80 -26.80
CA PRO A 150 -5.90 10.06 -26.07
C PRO A 150 -5.85 11.26 -27.01
N HIS A 151 -6.55 12.32 -26.62
CA HIS A 151 -6.48 13.61 -27.30
C HIS A 151 -5.01 14.07 -27.45
N PRO A 152 -4.58 14.68 -28.57
CA PRO A 152 -3.16 15.01 -28.83
C PRO A 152 -2.47 15.92 -27.80
N ARG A 153 -3.27 16.66 -27.02
CA ARG A 153 -2.82 17.53 -25.90
C ARG A 153 -2.92 16.86 -24.52
N PHE A 154 -3.27 15.57 -24.48
CA PHE A 154 -3.31 14.76 -23.27
C PHE A 154 -2.06 13.86 -23.21
N HIS A 155 -1.08 14.29 -22.43
CA HIS A 155 0.22 13.65 -22.29
C HIS A 155 0.23 12.70 -21.10
N PHE A 156 -0.01 11.40 -21.34
CA PHE A 156 -0.02 10.39 -20.29
C PHE A 156 1.28 9.58 -20.27
N VAL A 157 1.93 9.52 -19.11
CA VAL A 157 3.17 8.79 -18.87
C VAL A 157 3.03 7.88 -17.65
N SER A 158 3.49 6.64 -17.81
CA SER A 158 3.66 5.70 -16.69
C SER A 158 5.11 5.71 -16.21
N ASP A 159 5.34 6.10 -14.95
CA ASP A 159 6.65 6.30 -14.33
C ASP A 159 7.23 4.99 -13.77
N ALA A 160 8.27 4.50 -14.45
CA ALA A 160 9.03 3.31 -14.10
C ALA A 160 10.45 3.64 -13.55
N LYS A 161 10.74 4.89 -13.21
CA LYS A 161 12.11 5.39 -12.96
C LYS A 161 12.45 5.48 -11.47
N LEU A 162 12.29 4.35 -10.79
CA LEU A 162 12.51 4.16 -9.36
C LEU A 162 13.24 2.83 -9.06
N PRO A 163 13.83 2.67 -7.86
CA PRO A 163 14.39 1.40 -7.43
C PRO A 163 13.37 0.26 -7.40
N ASN A 164 13.87 -0.98 -7.41
CA ASN A 164 13.01 -2.15 -7.23
C ASN A 164 12.29 -2.07 -5.88
N THR A 165 11.06 -2.56 -5.84
CA THR A 165 10.17 -2.55 -4.66
C THR A 165 9.70 -1.19 -4.17
N SER A 166 10.20 -0.07 -4.70
CA SER A 166 9.67 1.28 -4.46
C SER A 166 8.41 1.56 -5.27
N SER A 167 7.56 2.44 -4.75
CA SER A 167 6.42 3.03 -5.44
C SER A 167 6.61 4.54 -5.67
N HIS A 168 5.94 5.07 -6.69
CA HIS A 168 5.71 6.51 -6.76
C HIS A 168 4.39 6.81 -6.05
N HIS A 169 4.45 7.54 -4.94
CA HIS A 169 3.30 7.69 -4.04
C HIS A 169 2.82 9.13 -3.81
N GLN A 170 3.43 10.12 -4.48
CA GLN A 170 3.00 11.52 -4.48
C GLN A 170 1.62 11.68 -5.14
N LYS A 171 0.76 12.55 -4.57
CA LYS A 171 -0.49 13.01 -5.20
C LYS A 171 -0.45 14.53 -5.30
N VAL A 172 -0.26 15.04 -6.51
CA VAL A 172 -0.08 16.46 -6.79
C VAL A 172 -0.88 16.82 -8.03
N VAL A 173 -1.58 17.95 -7.97
CA VAL A 173 -2.17 18.59 -9.14
C VAL A 173 -1.66 20.02 -9.20
N LEU A 174 -1.21 20.47 -10.36
CA LEU A 174 -0.75 21.84 -10.59
C LEU A 174 -1.52 22.41 -11.77
N VAL A 175 -2.02 23.64 -11.64
CA VAL A 175 -2.73 24.37 -12.69
C VAL A 175 -2.01 25.68 -12.98
N ASP A 176 -1.62 25.83 -14.24
CA ASP A 176 -1.00 27.04 -14.81
C ASP A 176 0.18 27.60 -14.00
N ASP A 177 0.95 26.75 -13.33
CA ASP A 177 2.07 27.12 -12.45
C ASP A 177 1.71 28.03 -11.25
N GLU A 178 0.42 28.30 -11.01
CA GLU A 178 -0.06 29.31 -10.05
C GLU A 178 -0.94 28.73 -8.92
N PHE A 179 -1.62 27.61 -9.17
CA PHE A 179 -2.46 26.94 -8.18
C PHE A 179 -2.09 25.45 -8.06
N ALA A 180 -2.01 24.93 -6.84
CA ALA A 180 -1.62 23.54 -6.61
C ALA A 180 -2.44 22.83 -5.53
N PHE A 181 -2.66 21.53 -5.73
CA PHE A 181 -3.05 20.59 -4.70
C PHE A 181 -1.90 19.65 -4.35
N LEU A 182 -1.72 19.34 -3.06
CA LEU A 182 -0.73 18.37 -2.57
C LEU A 182 -1.24 17.69 -1.29
N GLY A 183 -1.22 16.35 -1.25
CA GLY A 183 -1.65 15.60 -0.07
C GLY A 183 -1.82 14.10 -0.31
N GLY A 184 -2.86 13.52 0.31
CA GLY A 184 -3.14 12.08 0.34
C GLY A 184 -4.06 11.55 -0.77
N ILE A 185 -4.81 12.41 -1.46
CA ILE A 185 -5.94 11.97 -2.29
C ILE A 185 -5.54 11.74 -3.76
N ASP A 186 -5.58 10.48 -4.21
CA ASP A 186 -5.48 10.12 -5.63
C ASP A 186 -6.81 10.36 -6.37
N LEU A 187 -6.74 10.74 -7.64
CA LEU A 187 -7.91 10.83 -8.53
C LEU A 187 -8.32 9.43 -9.04
N SER A 188 -8.78 8.58 -8.12
CA SER A 188 -9.12 7.19 -8.39
C SER A 188 -10.32 6.69 -7.57
N VAL A 189 -10.64 5.40 -7.72
CA VAL A 189 -11.72 4.73 -6.99
C VAL A 189 -11.45 4.69 -5.49
N TRP A 190 -12.52 4.60 -4.72
CA TRP A 190 -12.55 4.48 -3.26
C TRP A 190 -12.07 5.72 -2.48
N ARG A 191 -11.87 6.86 -3.15
CA ARG A 191 -11.46 8.12 -2.48
C ARG A 191 -12.61 9.07 -2.20
N TRP A 192 -13.71 8.95 -2.93
CA TRP A 192 -14.88 9.80 -2.75
C TRP A 192 -15.63 9.43 -1.47
N ASP A 193 -15.82 10.37 -0.57
CA ASP A 193 -16.72 10.32 0.59
C ASP A 193 -17.05 11.75 1.02
N THR A 194 -17.98 11.92 1.96
CA THR A 194 -18.25 13.19 2.64
C THR A 194 -17.84 13.10 4.12
N PRO A 195 -17.62 14.23 4.81
CA PRO A 195 -17.28 14.23 6.24
C PRO A 195 -18.35 13.57 7.13
N ASP A 196 -19.57 13.35 6.63
CA ASP A 196 -20.64 12.66 7.36
C ASP A 196 -20.43 11.15 7.42
N HIS A 197 -19.64 10.58 6.51
CA HIS A 197 -19.34 9.14 6.44
C HIS A 197 -20.60 8.25 6.52
N GLU A 198 -21.70 8.71 5.92
CA GLU A 198 -23.02 8.06 6.05
C GLU A 198 -22.94 6.59 5.64
N LEU A 199 -23.42 5.68 6.48
CA LEU A 199 -23.37 4.25 6.20
C LEU A 199 -24.23 3.89 5.00
N GLY A 200 -23.61 3.26 3.99
CA GLY A 200 -24.30 2.79 2.80
C GLY A 200 -24.66 3.91 1.80
N ASP A 201 -24.04 5.09 1.90
CA ASP A 201 -24.18 6.17 0.92
C ASP A 201 -24.03 5.64 -0.52
N GLU A 202 -25.09 5.75 -1.31
CA GLU A 202 -25.13 5.25 -2.68
C GLU A 202 -24.21 6.01 -3.64
N ARG A 203 -23.77 7.21 -3.25
CA ARG A 203 -22.78 8.01 -3.98
C ARG A 203 -21.38 7.44 -3.87
N ARG A 204 -21.06 6.66 -2.81
CA ARG A 204 -19.80 5.91 -2.65
C ARG A 204 -19.75 4.64 -3.49
N ARG A 205 -20.04 4.79 -4.78
CA ARG A 205 -20.07 3.72 -5.76
C ARG A 205 -18.80 3.72 -6.61
N ASP A 206 -18.25 2.54 -6.85
CA ASP A 206 -17.19 2.37 -7.84
C ASP A 206 -17.75 2.25 -9.27
N PRO A 207 -16.93 2.32 -10.34
CA PRO A 207 -17.39 2.19 -11.72
C PRO A 207 -18.07 0.84 -12.06
N LYS A 208 -18.01 -0.16 -11.17
CA LYS A 208 -18.70 -1.45 -11.33
C LYS A 208 -20.02 -1.51 -10.55
N GLY A 209 -20.37 -0.45 -9.84
CA GLY A 209 -21.60 -0.36 -9.08
C GLY A 209 -21.48 -0.82 -7.62
N LYS A 210 -20.30 -1.20 -7.13
CA LYS A 210 -20.10 -1.64 -5.74
C LYS A 210 -20.02 -0.41 -4.83
N ILE A 211 -20.79 -0.44 -3.74
CA ILE A 211 -20.68 0.56 -2.66
C ILE A 211 -19.52 0.14 -1.75
N PHE A 212 -18.55 1.03 -1.53
CA PHE A 212 -17.41 0.78 -0.64
C PHE A 212 -17.67 1.32 0.78
N GLU A 213 -16.76 1.04 1.73
CA GLU A 213 -16.85 1.52 3.12
C GLU A 213 -16.50 3.01 3.25
N PRO A 214 -16.84 3.69 4.36
CA PRO A 214 -16.49 5.10 4.52
C PRO A 214 -14.97 5.30 4.45
N TYR A 215 -14.54 6.42 3.91
CA TYR A 215 -13.15 6.69 3.58
C TYR A 215 -12.79 8.11 4.01
N HIS A 216 -11.71 8.23 4.77
CA HIS A 216 -11.21 9.48 5.32
C HIS A 216 -9.85 9.86 4.74
N ASP A 217 -9.72 11.04 4.14
CA ASP A 217 -8.46 11.55 3.60
C ASP A 217 -8.39 13.08 3.56
N ALA A 218 -7.20 13.63 3.30
CA ALA A 218 -6.94 15.07 3.33
C ALA A 218 -6.00 15.53 2.20
N GLN A 219 -6.24 16.74 1.71
CA GLN A 219 -5.46 17.40 0.67
C GLN A 219 -5.29 18.89 0.98
N PHE A 220 -4.11 19.47 0.76
CA PHE A 220 -3.97 20.93 0.74
C PHE A 220 -4.20 21.51 -0.65
N ALA A 221 -4.78 22.71 -0.70
CA ALA A 221 -4.78 23.63 -1.84
C ALA A 221 -3.95 24.87 -1.52
N THR A 222 -3.16 25.37 -2.47
CA THR A 222 -2.30 26.53 -2.25
C THR A 222 -2.11 27.40 -3.51
N THR A 223 -1.83 28.69 -3.29
CA THR A 223 -1.38 29.65 -4.32
C THR A 223 -0.13 30.41 -3.87
N GLY A 224 0.49 31.16 -4.77
CA GLY A 224 1.66 31.99 -4.49
C GLY A 224 2.97 31.26 -4.80
N GLU A 225 4.06 31.64 -4.11
CA GLU A 225 5.38 31.04 -4.31
C GLU A 225 5.40 29.53 -4.01
N ALA A 226 4.53 29.07 -3.11
CA ALA A 226 4.32 27.66 -2.81
C ALA A 226 3.98 26.84 -4.07
N SER A 227 3.08 27.35 -4.94
CA SER A 227 2.76 26.73 -6.23
C SER A 227 3.98 26.66 -7.16
N GLY A 228 4.85 27.68 -7.12
CA GLY A 228 6.13 27.67 -7.83
C GLY A 228 7.06 26.55 -7.38
N VAL A 229 7.14 26.27 -6.07
CA VAL A 229 7.92 25.13 -5.55
C VAL A 229 7.30 23.80 -5.97
N VAL A 230 5.96 23.69 -5.96
CA VAL A 230 5.25 22.51 -6.49
C VAL A 230 5.53 22.34 -7.99
N ARG A 231 5.60 23.43 -8.76
CA ARG A 231 6.00 23.40 -10.17
C ARG A 231 7.40 22.86 -10.38
N GLU A 232 8.37 23.24 -9.54
CA GLU A 232 9.70 22.65 -9.62
C GLU A 232 9.68 21.14 -9.32
N LEU A 233 8.89 20.69 -8.35
CA LEU A 233 8.67 19.27 -8.07
C LEU A 233 8.08 18.55 -9.30
N CYS A 234 7.05 19.11 -9.91
CA CYS A 234 6.40 18.56 -11.11
C CYS A 234 7.38 18.45 -12.29
N ALA A 235 8.18 19.49 -12.56
CA ALA A 235 9.19 19.43 -13.61
C ALA A 235 10.28 18.40 -13.32
N TYR A 236 10.79 18.36 -12.09
CA TYR A 236 11.79 17.38 -11.69
C TYR A 236 11.27 15.95 -11.92
N ARG A 237 10.02 15.68 -11.52
CA ARG A 237 9.39 14.37 -11.69
C ARG A 237 9.15 14.02 -13.15
N TRP A 238 8.62 14.96 -13.93
CA TRP A 238 8.42 14.75 -15.37
C TRP A 238 9.73 14.42 -16.06
N ASN A 239 10.77 15.22 -15.84
CA ASN A 239 12.09 15.01 -16.42
C ASN A 239 12.72 13.69 -15.99
N ARG A 240 12.62 13.33 -14.71
CA ARG A 240 13.12 12.04 -14.23
C ARG A 240 12.43 10.85 -14.90
N ALA A 241 11.13 10.96 -15.16
CA ALA A 241 10.35 9.88 -15.76
C ALA A 241 10.54 9.76 -17.29
N THR A 242 10.56 10.90 -18.01
CA THR A 242 10.53 10.94 -19.48
C THR A 242 11.90 11.26 -20.10
N GLY A 243 12.75 12.00 -19.39
CA GLY A 243 13.95 12.66 -19.94
C GLY A 243 13.66 14.02 -20.59
N ASP A 244 12.39 14.39 -20.74
CA ASP A 244 11.96 15.63 -21.37
C ASP A 244 11.73 16.74 -20.32
N GLU A 245 11.85 17.99 -20.72
CA GLU A 245 11.48 19.12 -19.85
C GLU A 245 9.96 19.30 -19.85
N LEU A 246 9.39 19.58 -18.68
CA LEU A 246 8.01 20.04 -18.57
C LEU A 246 7.96 21.51 -19.02
N PRO A 247 7.19 21.87 -20.07
CA PRO A 247 7.08 23.26 -20.52
C PRO A 247 6.48 24.15 -19.43
N PRO A 248 6.89 25.42 -19.31
CA PRO A 248 6.24 26.39 -18.41
C PRO A 248 4.84 26.77 -18.93
N ALA A 249 3.95 27.14 -18.01
CA ALA A 249 2.66 27.72 -18.37
C ALA A 249 2.83 29.21 -18.74
N GLU A 250 3.13 29.50 -20.01
CA GLU A 250 3.29 30.89 -20.47
C GLU A 250 1.93 31.62 -20.52
N ARG A 251 1.72 32.56 -19.60
CA ARG A 251 0.50 33.37 -19.48
C ARG A 251 0.77 34.86 -19.58
N GLU A 252 -0.19 35.59 -20.16
CA GLU A 252 -0.14 37.05 -20.28
C GLU A 252 -0.53 37.76 -18.97
N SER A 253 -1.31 37.09 -18.12
CA SER A 253 -1.80 37.61 -16.84
C SER A 253 -1.89 36.50 -15.79
N ALA A 254 -1.77 36.87 -14.51
CA ALA A 254 -1.91 35.96 -13.37
C ALA A 254 -3.31 35.31 -13.30
N LEU A 255 -3.38 34.10 -12.76
CA LEU A 255 -4.57 33.31 -12.47
C LEU A 255 -5.01 33.68 -11.06
N ASP A 256 -5.95 34.62 -10.92
CA ASP A 256 -6.64 34.76 -9.64
C ASP A 256 -7.73 33.71 -9.50
N PHE A 257 -7.32 32.46 -9.31
CA PHE A 257 -8.21 31.33 -9.10
C PHE A 257 -8.10 30.79 -7.68
N TRP A 258 -9.26 30.55 -7.09
CA TRP A 258 -9.42 29.74 -5.91
C TRP A 258 -10.75 29.00 -6.04
N PRO A 259 -10.79 27.66 -5.86
CA PRO A 259 -12.04 26.93 -5.98
C PRO A 259 -13.08 27.47 -4.99
N SER A 260 -14.29 27.70 -5.47
CA SER A 260 -15.40 28.21 -4.66
C SER A 260 -15.81 27.28 -3.54
N THR A 261 -15.49 25.99 -3.66
CA THR A 261 -15.80 24.93 -2.70
C THR A 261 -14.73 24.75 -1.63
N VAL A 262 -13.61 25.44 -1.72
CA VAL A 262 -12.48 25.31 -0.78
C VAL A 262 -12.44 26.52 0.14
N THR A 263 -12.53 26.28 1.44
CA THR A 263 -12.29 27.33 2.42
C THR A 263 -10.81 27.72 2.38
N CYS A 264 -10.54 29.01 2.23
CA CYS A 264 -9.20 29.56 2.48
C CYS A 264 -9.02 29.62 3.99
N GLU A 265 -8.26 28.68 4.54
CA GLU A 265 -8.07 28.53 5.98
C GLU A 265 -7.14 29.60 6.55
N THR A 266 -6.07 29.92 5.80
CA THR A 266 -5.09 30.95 6.16
C THR A 266 -4.50 31.61 4.92
N ARG A 267 -3.82 32.75 5.11
CA ARG A 267 -3.23 33.59 4.05
C ARG A 267 -1.87 34.09 4.46
N ASP A 268 -1.01 34.31 3.46
CA ASP A 268 0.31 34.91 3.61
C ASP A 268 1.17 34.19 4.67
N VAL A 269 1.18 32.85 4.60
CA VAL A 269 1.92 31.98 5.53
C VAL A 269 3.13 31.32 4.86
N GLU A 270 4.19 31.14 5.63
CA GLU A 270 5.32 30.33 5.16
C GLU A 270 4.99 28.84 5.24
N VAL A 271 5.21 28.12 4.13
CA VAL A 271 5.06 26.68 4.06
C VAL A 271 6.37 26.01 3.65
N GLY A 272 6.65 24.84 4.23
CA GLY A 272 7.75 23.97 3.86
C GLY A 272 7.28 22.80 3.00
N ILE A 273 7.99 22.52 1.90
CA ILE A 273 7.77 21.33 1.08
C ILE A 273 8.88 20.33 1.39
N SER A 274 8.52 19.13 1.84
CA SER A 274 9.47 18.04 2.15
C SER A 274 9.22 16.82 1.28
N ARG A 275 10.27 16.06 0.97
CA ARG A 275 10.21 14.96 0.01
C ARG A 275 10.88 13.70 0.55
N THR A 276 10.48 12.57 -0.03
CA THR A 276 11.23 11.31 0.04
C THR A 276 11.60 10.90 -1.37
N PHE A 277 12.86 10.51 -1.59
CA PHE A 277 13.31 9.81 -2.79
C PHE A 277 14.39 8.81 -2.42
N ALA A 278 14.23 7.56 -2.83
CA ALA A 278 15.35 6.63 -2.84
C ALA A 278 16.33 6.96 -3.98
N ALA A 279 17.62 6.70 -3.74
CA ALA A 279 18.69 6.87 -4.73
C ALA A 279 18.43 5.99 -5.96
N TRP A 280 18.60 6.56 -7.17
CA TRP A 280 18.32 5.85 -8.42
C TRP A 280 18.98 6.52 -9.63
N GLU A 281 19.68 5.74 -10.48
CA GLU A 281 20.34 6.19 -11.73
C GLU A 281 21.03 7.57 -11.66
N GLY A 282 21.83 7.81 -10.60
CA GLY A 282 22.57 9.07 -10.43
C GLY A 282 21.80 10.18 -9.72
N HIS A 283 20.50 10.00 -9.45
CA HIS A 283 19.75 10.84 -8.52
C HIS A 283 20.07 10.43 -7.08
N PRO A 284 20.47 11.36 -6.20
CA PRO A 284 20.75 11.07 -4.80
C PRO A 284 19.47 10.73 -4.03
N GLU A 285 19.66 10.11 -2.87
CA GLU A 285 18.59 9.93 -1.90
C GLU A 285 18.19 11.24 -1.22
N VAL A 286 16.93 11.35 -0.84
CA VAL A 286 16.33 12.50 -0.16
C VAL A 286 15.40 11.96 0.93
N PHE A 287 15.64 12.32 2.19
CA PHE A 287 14.89 11.85 3.36
C PHE A 287 14.39 13.04 4.22
N GLU A 288 13.99 14.13 3.56
CA GLU A 288 13.52 15.35 4.21
C GLU A 288 12.28 15.06 5.07
N ASN A 289 11.33 14.26 4.54
CA ASN A 289 10.15 13.83 5.31
C ASN A 289 10.53 13.11 6.60
N GLU A 290 11.45 12.13 6.56
CA GLU A 290 11.90 11.42 7.75
C GLU A 290 12.47 12.39 8.80
N ALA A 291 13.36 13.29 8.36
CA ALA A 291 13.96 14.29 9.23
C ALA A 291 12.90 15.20 9.87
N LEU A 292 11.95 15.71 9.09
CA LEU A 292 10.91 16.61 9.60
C LEU A 292 9.96 15.92 10.57
N HIS A 293 9.55 14.68 10.30
CA HIS A 293 8.70 13.94 11.23
C HIS A 293 9.41 13.71 12.57
N VAL A 294 10.71 13.36 12.56
CA VAL A 294 11.49 13.22 13.79
C VAL A 294 11.59 14.55 14.52
N ASP A 295 11.90 15.65 13.82
CA ASP A 295 12.04 16.96 14.45
C ASP A 295 10.71 17.46 15.05
N ILE A 296 9.57 17.23 14.39
CA ILE A 296 8.24 17.55 14.93
C ILE A 296 8.01 16.78 16.22
N ILE A 297 8.28 15.47 16.23
CA ILE A 297 8.12 14.64 17.43
C ILE A 297 9.02 15.12 18.56
N GLU A 298 10.29 15.41 18.26
CA GLU A 298 11.25 15.81 19.28
C GLU A 298 10.98 17.21 19.86
N LYS A 299 10.45 18.14 19.05
CA LYS A 299 10.22 19.53 19.45
C LYS A 299 8.82 19.82 20.00
N ALA A 300 7.84 18.93 19.78
CA ALA A 300 6.49 19.10 20.33
C ALA A 300 6.49 19.07 21.87
N SER A 301 5.74 19.99 22.48
CA SER A 301 5.67 20.19 23.93
C SER A 301 4.33 19.82 24.56
N ASP A 302 3.21 20.10 23.88
CA ASP A 302 1.87 19.97 24.46
C ASP A 302 1.16 18.72 23.92
N TYR A 303 1.05 18.60 22.60
CA TYR A 303 0.46 17.43 21.96
C TYR A 303 0.98 17.17 20.54
N LEU A 304 0.87 15.91 20.14
CA LEU A 304 1.04 15.41 18.78
C LEU A 304 -0.25 14.69 18.36
N TYR A 305 -0.85 15.15 17.28
CA TYR A 305 -2.00 14.50 16.64
C TYR A 305 -1.60 13.95 15.27
N PHE A 306 -1.81 12.65 15.07
CA PHE A 306 -1.54 11.96 13.82
C PHE A 306 -2.82 11.32 13.28
N GLU A 307 -3.13 11.57 12.02
CA GLU A 307 -4.00 10.71 11.21
C GLU A 307 -3.14 10.04 10.15
N ASN A 308 -3.09 8.70 10.15
CA ASN A 308 -2.28 8.01 9.19
C ASN A 308 -2.83 6.65 8.77
N GLN A 309 -2.54 6.24 7.53
CA GLN A 309 -2.92 4.91 7.04
C GLN A 309 -2.16 3.80 7.76
N TYR A 310 -0.87 4.01 8.06
CA TYR A 310 0.02 3.01 8.63
C TYR A 310 0.91 3.58 9.72
N PHE A 311 1.31 2.73 10.67
CA PHE A 311 2.34 3.04 11.66
C PHE A 311 3.28 1.84 11.81
N SER A 312 4.42 1.90 11.13
CA SER A 312 5.43 0.82 11.11
C SER A 312 6.88 1.33 11.10
N SER A 313 7.10 2.66 11.10
CA SER A 313 8.43 3.25 11.11
C SER A 313 9.11 3.08 12.46
N ASN A 314 10.23 2.35 12.47
CA ASN A 314 11.03 2.17 13.68
C ASN A 314 11.62 3.51 14.15
N ARG A 315 12.07 4.35 13.21
CA ARG A 315 12.73 5.62 13.56
C ARG A 315 11.77 6.59 14.24
N LEU A 316 10.54 6.70 13.73
CA LEU A 316 9.52 7.55 14.33
C LEU A 316 9.06 7.00 15.69
N ALA A 317 8.88 5.68 15.79
CA ALA A 317 8.55 5.04 17.07
C ALA A 317 9.64 5.24 18.13
N GLN A 318 10.93 5.23 17.76
CA GLN A 318 12.03 5.53 18.69
C GLN A 318 12.01 6.99 19.17
N ALA A 319 11.70 7.94 18.28
CA ALA A 319 11.55 9.35 18.65
C ALA A 319 10.40 9.55 19.66
N LEU A 320 9.24 8.94 19.39
CA LEU A 320 8.09 8.96 20.30
C LEU A 320 8.43 8.30 21.64
N LEU A 321 9.05 7.12 21.61
CA LEU A 321 9.46 6.40 22.82
C LEU A 321 10.46 7.17 23.68
N LYS A 322 11.34 7.97 23.06
CA LYS A 322 12.21 8.89 23.78
C LYS A 322 11.38 9.96 24.49
N ARG A 323 10.48 10.64 23.78
CA ARG A 323 9.64 11.71 24.35
C ARG A 323 8.71 11.19 25.44
N LEU A 324 8.07 10.04 25.27
CA LEU A 324 7.15 9.46 26.25
C LEU A 324 7.79 9.10 27.59
N ARG A 325 9.11 8.88 27.62
CA ARG A 325 9.87 8.64 28.86
C ARG A 325 10.21 9.91 29.63
N GLU A 326 9.99 11.08 29.03
CA GLU A 326 10.28 12.35 29.67
C GLU A 326 9.13 12.74 30.61
N PRO A 327 9.40 13.34 31.78
CA PRO A 327 8.35 13.66 32.76
C PRO A 327 7.28 14.63 32.24
N ASP A 328 7.63 15.48 31.27
CA ASP A 328 6.80 16.49 30.62
C ASP A 328 6.53 16.12 29.15
N CYS A 329 6.25 14.85 28.89
CA CYS A 329 5.93 14.36 27.56
C CYS A 329 4.62 14.96 27.00
N PRO A 330 4.55 15.20 25.68
CA PRO A 330 3.34 15.69 25.03
C PRO A 330 2.28 14.59 25.06
N GLU A 331 1.01 14.98 24.92
CA GLU A 331 -0.04 14.01 24.57
C GLU A 331 0.19 13.49 23.16
N VAL A 332 -0.08 12.21 22.92
CA VAL A 332 0.12 11.59 21.61
C VAL A 332 -1.17 10.88 21.21
N LEU A 333 -1.87 11.47 20.25
CA LEU A 333 -3.10 10.95 19.70
C LEU A 333 -2.83 10.41 18.30
N ILE A 334 -2.97 9.09 18.11
CA ILE A 334 -2.71 8.42 16.84
C ILE A 334 -4.01 7.77 16.34
N VAL A 335 -4.54 8.30 15.24
CA VAL A 335 -5.74 7.81 14.55
C VAL A 335 -5.31 7.04 13.30
N LEU A 336 -5.59 5.74 13.25
CA LEU A 336 -5.25 4.83 12.14
C LEU A 336 -6.44 3.94 11.77
N ASN A 337 -6.21 3.00 10.86
CA ASN A 337 -7.08 1.83 10.67
C ASN A 337 -6.93 0.82 11.82
N ASP A 338 -8.02 0.14 12.18
CA ASP A 338 -8.04 -0.93 13.17
C ASP A 338 -7.31 -2.19 12.69
N ASP A 339 -7.34 -2.46 11.39
CA ASP A 339 -6.53 -3.47 10.70
C ASP A 339 -5.67 -2.87 9.57
N THR A 340 -5.00 -3.71 8.80
CA THR A 340 -4.37 -3.34 7.52
C THR A 340 -4.97 -4.20 6.42
N GLU A 341 -5.44 -3.59 5.33
CA GLU A 341 -6.14 -4.31 4.27
C GLU A 341 -5.23 -5.32 3.54
N GLY A 342 -5.73 -6.53 3.36
CA GLY A 342 -5.04 -7.59 2.63
C GLY A 342 -4.24 -8.51 3.54
N TRP A 343 -4.42 -9.81 3.34
CA TRP A 343 -3.83 -10.86 4.17
C TRP A 343 -2.30 -10.75 4.31
N LEU A 344 -1.60 -10.27 3.27
CA LEU A 344 -0.15 -10.09 3.33
C LEU A 344 0.22 -8.87 4.18
N GLU A 345 -0.50 -7.75 4.07
CA GLU A 345 -0.26 -6.53 4.85
C GLU A 345 -0.55 -6.76 6.34
N GLU A 346 -1.63 -7.47 6.66
CA GLU A 346 -2.00 -7.84 8.04
C GLU A 346 -0.93 -8.72 8.71
N MET A 347 -0.43 -9.71 7.97
CA MET A 347 0.64 -10.59 8.45
C MET A 347 2.00 -9.90 8.58
N THR A 348 2.13 -8.64 8.12
CA THR A 348 3.41 -7.94 7.99
C THR A 348 3.46 -6.60 8.73
N MET A 349 2.69 -5.62 8.27
CA MET A 349 2.61 -4.29 8.85
C MET A 349 1.77 -4.29 10.13
N GLY A 350 0.69 -5.06 10.19
CA GLY A 350 -0.13 -5.20 11.41
C GLY A 350 0.67 -5.71 12.61
N VAL A 351 1.49 -6.76 12.42
CA VAL A 351 2.36 -7.29 13.47
C VAL A 351 3.40 -6.27 13.94
N THR A 352 3.95 -5.48 13.02
CA THR A 352 4.93 -4.44 13.32
C THR A 352 4.29 -3.29 14.10
N ARG A 353 3.13 -2.79 13.64
CA ARG A 353 2.32 -1.78 14.32
C ARG A 353 2.03 -2.19 15.76
N ASP A 354 1.47 -3.38 15.95
CA ASP A 354 1.09 -3.88 17.27
C ASP A 354 2.31 -4.02 18.20
N HIS A 355 3.47 -4.42 17.66
CA HIS A 355 4.70 -4.46 18.43
C HIS A 355 5.14 -3.05 18.88
N LEU A 356 5.10 -2.06 17.99
CA LEU A 356 5.46 -0.68 18.31
C LEU A 356 4.46 -0.07 19.32
N PHE A 357 3.17 -0.35 19.19
CA PHE A 357 2.15 0.06 20.16
C PHE A 357 2.43 -0.51 21.56
N GLU A 358 2.79 -1.79 21.67
CA GLU A 358 3.22 -2.37 22.94
C GLU A 358 4.45 -1.65 23.54
N LEU A 359 5.39 -1.18 22.72
CA LEU A 359 6.57 -0.46 23.19
C LEU A 359 6.23 0.94 23.68
N LEU A 360 5.40 1.66 22.93
CA LEU A 360 4.96 3.01 23.27
C LEU A 360 4.10 2.99 24.55
N SER A 361 3.12 2.10 24.66
CA SER A 361 2.30 2.00 25.88
C SER A 361 3.07 1.54 27.12
N LYS A 362 4.20 0.82 26.95
CA LYS A 362 5.09 0.51 28.08
C LYS A 362 5.96 1.68 28.50
N ALA A 363 6.24 2.61 27.59
CA ALA A 363 7.00 3.81 27.86
C ALA A 363 6.14 4.92 28.45
N ASP A 364 4.84 4.91 28.18
CA ASP A 364 3.87 5.87 28.65
C ASP A 364 3.46 5.64 30.12
N GLU A 365 4.27 6.16 31.05
CA GLU A 365 3.97 6.08 32.49
C GLU A 365 2.87 7.06 32.93
N ASN A 366 2.53 8.05 32.09
CA ASN A 366 1.65 9.16 32.42
C ASN A 366 0.26 9.09 31.76
N ASP A 367 -0.06 8.00 31.05
CA ASP A 367 -1.32 7.79 30.31
C ASP A 367 -1.61 8.89 29.27
N ARG A 368 -0.58 9.25 28.48
CA ARG A 368 -0.57 10.34 27.51
C ARG A 368 -0.76 9.88 26.07
N VAL A 369 -0.79 8.57 25.80
CA VAL A 369 -0.93 8.01 24.45
C VAL A 369 -2.33 7.44 24.24
N ARG A 370 -2.91 7.68 23.06
CA ARG A 370 -4.14 7.05 22.58
C ARG A 370 -3.93 6.51 21.16
N PHE A 371 -4.31 5.26 20.93
CA PHE A 371 -4.38 4.65 19.60
C PHE A 371 -5.84 4.41 19.24
N LEU A 372 -6.35 5.15 18.26
CA LEU A 372 -7.76 5.21 17.95
C LEU A 372 -8.01 4.96 16.46
N TYR A 373 -9.25 4.65 16.11
CA TYR A 373 -9.74 4.60 14.74
C TYR A 373 -11.15 5.20 14.68
N PRO A 374 -11.52 5.88 13.57
CA PRO A 374 -12.84 6.44 13.41
C PRO A 374 -13.86 5.36 13.07
N VAL A 375 -15.05 5.49 13.65
CA VAL A 375 -16.12 4.50 13.56
C VAL A 375 -17.48 5.19 13.47
N VAL A 376 -18.38 4.60 12.69
CA VAL A 376 -19.80 4.97 12.66
C VAL A 376 -20.62 3.80 13.17
N TYR A 377 -21.36 4.02 14.25
CA TYR A 377 -22.28 3.05 14.84
C TYR A 377 -23.63 3.10 14.13
N ASP A 378 -24.11 1.95 13.65
CA ASP A 378 -25.45 1.85 13.10
C ASP A 378 -26.54 1.96 14.20
N LYS A 379 -27.82 2.00 13.80
CA LYS A 379 -28.96 2.08 14.75
C LYS A 379 -29.07 0.90 15.73
N LYS A 380 -28.30 -0.18 15.52
CA LYS A 380 -28.22 -1.35 16.39
C LYS A 380 -26.95 -1.35 17.24
N GLY A 381 -26.14 -0.29 17.18
CA GLY A 381 -24.86 -0.17 17.86
C GLY A 381 -23.75 -1.01 17.21
N LYS A 382 -23.91 -1.44 15.95
CA LYS A 382 -22.84 -2.17 15.25
C LYS A 382 -21.83 -1.15 14.69
N PRO A 383 -20.55 -1.24 15.07
CA PRO A 383 -19.52 -0.36 14.53
C PRO A 383 -19.21 -0.72 13.07
N THR A 384 -19.06 0.30 12.24
CA THR A 384 -18.45 0.23 10.92
C THR A 384 -17.32 1.24 10.89
N ARG A 385 -16.10 0.80 10.59
CA ARG A 385 -14.94 1.69 10.53
C ARG A 385 -15.10 2.74 9.44
N VAL A 386 -14.43 3.87 9.63
CA VAL A 386 -14.07 4.79 8.55
C VAL A 386 -12.61 4.51 8.21
N TYR A 387 -12.32 4.18 6.95
CA TYR A 387 -10.98 3.85 6.52
C TYR A 387 -10.10 5.11 6.49
N VAL A 388 -9.04 5.15 7.29
CA VAL A 388 -8.12 6.29 7.37
C VAL A 388 -7.05 6.14 6.30
N HIS A 389 -7.10 6.96 5.26
CA HIS A 389 -6.03 7.12 4.28
C HIS A 389 -5.29 8.45 4.42
N ALA A 390 -5.79 9.39 5.22
CA ALA A 390 -5.12 10.64 5.55
C ALA A 390 -3.65 10.45 5.96
N LYS A 391 -2.83 11.49 5.75
CA LYS A 391 -1.46 11.60 6.29
C LYS A 391 -1.27 13.00 6.88
N VAL A 392 -1.96 13.23 8.00
CA VAL A 392 -2.04 14.53 8.68
C VAL A 392 -1.24 14.49 9.98
N ILE A 393 -0.51 15.57 10.25
CA ILE A 393 0.13 15.83 11.54
C ILE A 393 -0.26 17.22 12.00
N ILE A 394 -0.72 17.31 13.26
CA ILE A 394 -0.89 18.58 13.97
C ILE A 394 -0.06 18.53 15.24
N ALA A 395 0.68 19.60 15.52
CA ALA A 395 1.46 19.72 16.76
C ALA A 395 1.25 21.08 17.40
N ASP A 396 1.01 21.07 18.71
CA ASP A 396 0.95 22.23 19.61
C ASP A 396 0.15 23.45 19.08
N ASP A 397 -0.93 23.22 18.33
CA ASP A 397 -1.73 24.27 17.66
C ASP A 397 -0.88 25.28 16.85
N CYS A 398 0.28 24.86 16.36
CA CYS A 398 1.20 25.72 15.63
C CYS A 398 1.64 25.13 14.29
N LEU A 399 1.53 23.81 14.13
CA LEU A 399 1.97 23.14 12.92
C LEU A 399 0.85 22.28 12.38
N VAL A 400 0.57 22.43 11.08
CA VAL A 400 -0.27 21.52 10.31
C VAL A 400 0.53 21.03 9.11
N LYS A 401 0.54 19.72 8.93
CA LYS A 401 1.26 19.05 7.86
C LYS A 401 0.36 18.03 7.20
N VAL A 402 0.29 18.09 5.87
CA VAL A 402 -0.49 17.16 5.03
C VAL A 402 0.38 16.73 3.86
N GLY A 403 0.30 15.46 3.47
CA GLY A 403 1.14 14.94 2.40
C GLY A 403 0.76 13.54 1.97
N SER A 404 1.70 12.86 1.32
CA SER A 404 1.54 11.47 0.88
C SER A 404 2.26 10.46 1.80
N SER A 405 3.12 10.93 2.69
CA SER A 405 3.98 10.08 3.53
C SER A 405 3.24 9.36 4.65
N ASN A 406 3.18 8.02 4.57
CA ASN A 406 2.73 7.20 5.68
C ASN A 406 3.78 7.16 6.82
N LEU A 407 3.39 6.83 8.06
CA LEU A 407 4.33 6.61 9.17
C LEU A 407 5.01 5.22 9.07
N SER A 408 5.47 4.85 7.89
CA SER A 408 6.13 3.58 7.54
C SER A 408 7.58 3.76 7.14
N ASN A 409 8.40 2.70 7.23
CA ASN A 409 9.81 2.80 6.81
C ASN A 409 9.90 3.11 5.31
N ARG A 410 8.98 2.56 4.51
CA ARG A 410 8.89 2.81 3.08
C ARG A 410 8.66 4.27 2.72
N SER A 411 7.66 4.94 3.30
CA SER A 411 7.40 6.36 2.98
C SER A 411 8.51 7.28 3.51
N MET A 412 9.24 6.86 4.54
CA MET A 412 10.36 7.63 5.07
C MET A 412 11.63 7.54 4.20
N ARG A 413 11.86 6.43 3.47
CA ARG A 413 13.15 6.20 2.78
C ARG A 413 13.11 5.55 1.39
N VAL A 414 12.00 4.97 0.98
CA VAL A 414 11.94 4.06 -0.19
C VAL A 414 11.04 4.58 -1.29
N ASP A 415 9.80 4.90 -0.95
CA ASP A 415 8.79 5.38 -1.89
C ASP A 415 8.98 6.89 -2.14
N SER A 416 8.63 7.36 -3.33
CA SER A 416 8.70 8.80 -3.57
C SER A 416 7.48 9.48 -2.96
N GLU A 417 7.70 10.40 -2.04
CA GLU A 417 6.67 11.10 -1.28
C GLU A 417 6.87 12.62 -1.34
N ALA A 418 5.82 13.39 -1.10
CA ALA A 418 5.86 14.85 -1.01
C ALA A 418 4.80 15.34 -0.04
N ASP A 419 5.21 16.21 0.88
CA ASP A 419 4.36 16.74 1.93
C ASP A 419 4.51 18.27 2.00
N LEU A 420 3.45 18.96 2.43
CA LEU A 420 3.43 20.40 2.66
C LEU A 420 3.11 20.67 4.13
N THR A 421 3.90 21.56 4.74
CA THR A 421 3.84 21.86 6.18
C THR A 421 3.72 23.36 6.39
N CYS A 422 2.70 23.80 7.13
CA CYS A 422 2.64 25.15 7.68
C CYS A 422 3.08 25.07 9.14
N ALA A 423 4.23 25.66 9.48
CA ALA A 423 4.80 25.62 10.83
C ALA A 423 4.47 26.86 11.67
N ASP A 424 3.82 27.88 11.11
CA ASP A 424 3.27 29.04 11.83
C ASP A 424 1.74 29.10 11.72
N ALA A 425 1.10 27.94 11.83
CA ALA A 425 -0.35 27.77 11.76
C ALA A 425 -1.09 28.22 13.04
N GLY A 426 -0.38 28.77 14.04
CA GLY A 426 -0.98 29.29 15.26
C GLY A 426 -1.33 30.78 15.21
N SER A 427 -0.70 31.56 14.32
CA SER A 427 -0.79 33.02 14.29
C SER A 427 -2.22 33.55 14.02
N ASP A 428 -3.04 32.80 13.29
CA ASP A 428 -4.45 33.08 13.02
C ASP A 428 -5.42 31.99 13.51
N GLY A 429 -4.92 31.01 14.29
CA GLY A 429 -5.69 29.89 14.81
C GLY A 429 -5.98 28.77 13.80
N PHE A 430 -5.30 28.76 12.65
CA PHE A 430 -5.47 27.73 11.62
C PHE A 430 -5.30 26.29 12.14
N ALA A 431 -4.24 25.99 12.88
CA ALA A 431 -4.00 24.64 13.41
C ALA A 431 -5.08 24.19 14.39
N GLU A 432 -5.51 25.08 15.28
CA GLU A 432 -6.59 24.82 16.23
C GLU A 432 -7.90 24.51 15.50
N LYS A 433 -8.25 25.33 14.49
CA LYS A 433 -9.45 25.13 13.68
C LYS A 433 -9.41 23.80 12.93
N VAL A 434 -8.27 23.42 12.34
CA VAL A 434 -8.11 22.13 11.67
C VAL A 434 -8.27 20.97 12.64
N ARG A 435 -7.61 21.03 13.81
CA ARG A 435 -7.73 20.03 14.87
C ARG A 435 -9.19 19.85 15.30
N ASP A 436 -9.86 20.94 15.61
CA ASP A 436 -11.25 20.93 16.08
C ASP A 436 -12.20 20.39 15.00
N THR A 437 -11.94 20.70 13.74
CA THR A 437 -12.74 20.21 12.60
C THR A 437 -12.57 18.71 12.41
N LEU A 438 -11.33 18.21 12.39
CA LEU A 438 -11.03 16.79 12.20
C LEU A 438 -11.57 15.95 13.37
N LEU A 439 -11.18 16.28 14.60
CA LEU A 439 -11.58 15.51 15.77
C LEU A 439 -13.08 15.66 16.06
N GLY A 440 -13.65 16.85 15.86
CA GLY A 440 -15.09 17.06 15.94
C GLY A 440 -15.84 16.20 14.92
N SER A 441 -15.37 16.15 13.67
CA SER A 441 -15.98 15.30 12.64
C SER A 441 -15.94 13.82 13.01
N HIS A 442 -14.80 13.30 13.46
CA HIS A 442 -14.66 11.91 13.89
C HIS A 442 -15.54 11.58 15.10
N LEU A 443 -15.69 12.52 16.03
CA LEU A 443 -16.49 12.36 17.25
C LEU A 443 -17.98 12.68 17.07
N GLY A 444 -18.39 13.14 15.89
CA GLY A 444 -19.78 13.49 15.60
C GLY A 444 -20.27 14.76 16.31
N VAL A 445 -19.37 15.66 16.68
CA VAL A 445 -19.68 16.93 17.36
C VAL A 445 -19.24 18.14 16.54
N ALA A 446 -19.79 19.31 16.83
CA ALA A 446 -19.36 20.55 16.19
C ALA A 446 -17.92 20.92 16.64
N PRO A 447 -17.11 21.59 15.79
CA PRO A 447 -15.76 22.02 16.16
C PRO A 447 -15.72 22.84 17.46
N GLU A 448 -16.71 23.70 17.69
CA GLU A 448 -16.84 24.53 18.88
C GLU A 448 -17.12 23.71 20.15
N GLU A 449 -17.86 22.61 20.01
CA GLU A 449 -18.12 21.68 21.12
C GLU A 449 -16.85 20.92 21.48
N PHE A 450 -16.06 20.49 20.48
CA PHE A 450 -14.76 19.87 20.70
C PHE A 450 -13.79 20.83 21.40
N ARG A 451 -13.69 22.07 20.92
CA ARG A 451 -12.88 23.11 21.56
C ARG A 451 -13.26 23.31 23.03
N THR A 452 -14.55 23.42 23.32
CA THR A 452 -15.07 23.55 24.68
C THR A 452 -14.62 22.35 25.54
N ALA A 453 -14.65 21.13 25.00
CA ALA A 453 -14.19 19.95 25.73
C ALA A 453 -12.67 20.00 26.01
N VAL A 454 -11.85 20.48 25.08
CA VAL A 454 -10.41 20.70 25.29
C VAL A 454 -10.16 21.74 26.38
N GLU A 455 -10.87 22.87 26.36
CA GLU A 455 -10.76 23.92 27.38
C GLU A 455 -11.19 23.43 28.78
N GLU A 456 -12.30 22.69 28.87
CA GLU A 456 -12.83 22.19 30.14
C GLU A 456 -11.97 21.08 30.76
N THR A 457 -11.35 20.24 29.93
CA THR A 457 -10.49 19.14 30.39
C THR A 457 -9.02 19.56 30.56
N GLY A 458 -8.59 20.60 29.84
CA GLY A 458 -7.19 21.00 29.75
C GLY A 458 -6.29 19.92 29.14
N SER A 459 -6.85 19.05 28.29
CA SER A 459 -6.19 17.88 27.72
C SER A 459 -6.86 17.49 26.40
N LEU A 460 -6.08 17.29 25.34
CA LEU A 460 -6.58 16.78 24.07
C LEU A 460 -7.10 15.35 24.21
N CYS A 461 -6.30 14.47 24.85
CA CYS A 461 -6.72 13.09 25.13
C CYS A 461 -7.94 13.06 26.06
N GLY A 462 -8.00 13.93 27.07
CA GLY A 462 -9.13 14.05 27.98
C GLY A 462 -10.41 14.49 27.28
N ALA A 463 -10.34 15.42 26.33
CA ALA A 463 -11.47 15.84 25.51
C ALA A 463 -11.99 14.68 24.64
N VAL A 464 -11.08 13.95 23.98
CA VAL A 464 -11.43 12.77 23.17
C VAL A 464 -12.08 11.68 24.03
N ASP A 465 -11.46 11.32 25.15
CA ASP A 465 -11.96 10.29 26.08
C ASP A 465 -13.36 10.64 26.60
N ARG A 466 -13.65 11.94 26.81
CA ARG A 466 -14.95 12.43 27.27
C ARG A 466 -16.04 12.34 26.19
N LEU A 467 -15.68 12.62 24.94
CA LEU A 467 -16.65 12.72 23.83
C LEU A 467 -16.88 11.38 23.12
N MET A 468 -15.94 10.44 23.24
CA MET A 468 -16.09 9.08 22.73
C MET A 468 -17.37 8.40 23.28
N ASN A 469 -18.12 7.77 22.40
CA ASN A 469 -19.35 7.07 22.72
C ASN A 469 -19.64 5.94 21.71
N GLU A 470 -20.71 5.18 21.93
CA GLU A 470 -21.09 4.02 21.08
C GLU A 470 -22.30 4.34 20.18
N GLU A 471 -22.49 5.60 19.79
CA GLU A 471 -23.58 6.09 18.94
C GLU A 471 -23.05 7.02 17.82
N GLY A 472 -23.70 6.98 16.64
CA GLY A 472 -23.32 7.87 15.53
C GLY A 472 -21.85 7.77 15.13
N LYS A 473 -21.23 8.90 14.76
CA LYS A 473 -19.78 8.98 14.55
C LYS A 473 -19.06 9.04 15.89
N SER A 474 -18.01 8.25 16.05
CA SER A 474 -17.12 8.33 17.21
C SER A 474 -15.72 7.84 16.88
N LEU A 475 -14.85 7.89 17.89
CA LEU A 475 -13.55 7.21 17.89
C LEU A 475 -13.63 5.96 18.76
N ALA A 476 -12.92 4.90 18.36
CA ALA A 476 -12.79 3.67 19.12
C ALA A 476 -11.32 3.31 19.33
N THR A 477 -11.01 2.65 20.44
CA THR A 477 -9.63 2.26 20.76
C THR A 477 -9.18 1.06 19.93
N ILE A 478 -8.03 1.19 19.26
CA ILE A 478 -7.40 0.08 18.53
C ILE A 478 -6.98 -0.98 19.55
N ARG A 479 -7.41 -2.22 19.33
CA ARG A 479 -6.92 -3.38 20.08
C ARG A 479 -5.67 -3.91 19.39
N TYR A 480 -4.58 -4.01 20.15
CA TYR A 480 -3.29 -4.48 19.65
C TYR A 480 -2.73 -5.56 20.57
N GLY A 481 -1.92 -6.45 20.01
CA GLY A 481 -1.19 -7.45 20.79
C GLY A 481 -0.50 -8.49 19.92
N VAL A 482 0.75 -8.82 20.25
CA VAL A 482 1.50 -9.82 19.49
C VAL A 482 1.61 -11.12 20.28
N ASP A 483 0.78 -12.09 19.91
CA ASP A 483 0.62 -13.38 20.61
C ASP A 483 1.86 -14.30 20.58
N SER A 484 2.87 -14.03 19.73
CA SER A 484 4.03 -14.92 19.59
C SER A 484 5.38 -14.22 19.52
N GLY A 485 6.38 -14.78 20.20
CA GLY A 485 7.77 -14.27 20.17
C GLY A 485 8.46 -14.41 18.80
N ILE A 486 7.92 -15.24 17.90
CA ILE A 486 8.40 -15.34 16.51
C ILE A 486 7.89 -14.17 15.69
N ALA A 487 6.63 -13.77 15.87
CA ALA A 487 6.05 -12.60 15.21
C ALA A 487 6.78 -11.31 15.60
N LYS A 488 7.13 -11.14 16.89
CA LYS A 488 7.96 -10.00 17.34
C LYS A 488 9.32 -9.95 16.63
N ARG A 489 10.05 -11.08 16.58
CA ARG A 489 11.33 -11.16 15.86
C ARG A 489 11.22 -10.93 14.35
N LEU A 490 10.06 -11.20 13.76
CA LEU A 490 9.82 -10.98 12.34
C LEU A 490 9.53 -9.50 12.06
N ALA A 491 8.75 -8.83 12.93
CA ALA A 491 8.59 -7.38 12.90
C ALA A 491 9.93 -6.64 13.04
N ASP A 492 10.80 -7.08 13.97
CA ASP A 492 12.14 -6.52 14.16
C ASP A 492 13.06 -6.69 12.94
N SER A 493 12.72 -7.60 12.01
CA SER A 493 13.63 -8.02 10.95
C SER A 493 13.66 -7.12 9.73
N GLN A 494 12.81 -6.07 9.69
CA GLN A 494 12.62 -5.13 8.57
C GLN A 494 12.37 -5.79 7.20
N LEU A 495 12.04 -7.09 7.21
CA LEU A 495 11.89 -7.89 6.00
C LEU A 495 10.63 -7.53 5.22
N LEU A 496 9.65 -6.96 5.91
CA LEU A 496 8.28 -6.83 5.45
C LEU A 496 7.88 -5.37 5.15
N ASP A 497 8.53 -4.42 5.83
CA ASP A 497 8.48 -2.98 5.56
C ASP A 497 9.93 -2.46 5.52
N PRO A 498 10.60 -2.52 4.36
CA PRO A 498 12.02 -2.22 4.27
C PRO A 498 12.29 -0.71 4.37
N ASP A 499 13.40 -0.35 5.00
CA ASP A 499 13.93 1.01 5.11
C ASP A 499 14.94 1.36 4.00
N GLU A 500 15.24 0.40 3.12
CA GLU A 500 16.05 0.56 1.92
C GLU A 500 15.44 -0.24 0.76
N PRO A 501 15.59 0.21 -0.51
CA PRO A 501 15.15 -0.57 -1.65
C PRO A 501 15.81 -1.96 -1.68
N LEU A 502 15.00 -3.01 -1.86
CA LEU A 502 15.52 -4.38 -1.91
C LEU A 502 16.28 -4.62 -3.22
N ASP A 503 17.62 -4.63 -3.16
CA ASP A 503 18.45 -5.22 -4.23
C ASP A 503 18.64 -6.73 -3.98
N PRO A 504 18.16 -7.60 -4.90
CA PRO A 504 18.36 -9.05 -4.81
C PRO A 504 19.82 -9.49 -4.65
N ARG A 505 20.81 -8.64 -4.99
CA ARG A 505 22.25 -8.93 -4.90
C ARG A 505 22.86 -8.57 -3.54
N THR A 506 22.47 -7.47 -2.90
CA THR A 506 22.89 -7.11 -1.54
C THR A 506 22.22 -7.98 -0.49
N TRP A 507 20.96 -8.35 -0.68
CA TRP A 507 20.20 -9.18 0.27
C TRP A 507 20.83 -10.56 0.55
N ILE A 508 21.45 -11.17 -0.46
CA ILE A 508 22.19 -12.45 -0.32
C ILE A 508 23.52 -12.26 0.43
N ASN A 509 24.12 -11.07 0.35
CA ASN A 509 25.43 -10.79 0.95
C ASN A 509 25.33 -10.17 2.36
N HIS A 510 24.24 -9.47 2.70
CA HIS A 510 24.13 -8.72 3.96
C HIS A 510 23.72 -9.55 5.19
N ARG A 511 23.33 -10.82 5.03
CA ARG A 511 23.10 -11.76 6.16
C ARG A 511 24.09 -12.91 6.27
N ILE A 512 25.18 -12.88 5.49
CA ILE A 512 26.30 -13.80 5.69
C ILE A 512 27.51 -12.94 6.05
N SER A 513 27.60 -12.52 7.31
CA SER A 513 28.94 -12.30 7.86
C SER A 513 29.68 -13.63 7.69
N GLU A 514 30.91 -13.58 7.14
CA GLU A 514 31.66 -14.80 6.85
C GLU A 514 32.02 -15.62 8.11
N GLU A 515 31.72 -15.11 9.31
CA GLU A 515 32.14 -15.67 10.59
C GLU A 515 31.14 -16.62 11.26
N GLU A 516 29.85 -16.63 10.89
CA GLU A 516 28.87 -17.51 11.55
C GLU A 516 28.17 -18.48 10.58
N ARG A 517 28.89 -19.51 10.12
CA ARG A 517 28.24 -20.65 9.46
C ARG A 517 27.58 -21.54 10.54
N PRO A 518 26.24 -21.68 10.58
CA PRO A 518 25.59 -22.50 11.59
C PRO A 518 25.95 -23.97 11.44
N SER A 519 26.11 -24.66 12.57
CA SER A 519 26.44 -26.09 12.64
C SER A 519 25.41 -26.94 11.90
N LEU A 520 25.83 -28.12 11.43
CA LEU A 520 24.99 -29.06 10.65
C LEU A 520 23.67 -29.39 11.37
N LYS A 521 23.70 -29.49 12.71
CA LYS A 521 22.49 -29.70 13.53
C LYS A 521 21.51 -28.53 13.45
N ARG A 522 22.00 -27.28 13.51
CA ARG A 522 21.16 -26.07 13.45
C ARG A 522 20.55 -25.92 12.04
N ARG A 523 21.31 -26.27 10.99
CA ARG A 523 20.80 -26.34 9.61
C ARG A 523 19.70 -27.38 9.43
N ILE A 524 19.91 -28.58 9.96
CA ILE A 524 18.88 -29.63 9.94
C ILE A 524 17.63 -29.13 10.66
N LEU A 525 17.79 -28.60 11.89
CA LEU A 525 16.67 -28.08 12.68
C LEU A 525 15.89 -26.97 11.95
N THR A 526 16.60 -26.00 11.34
CA THR A 526 15.97 -24.93 10.54
C THR A 526 15.25 -25.48 9.32
N ILE A 527 15.81 -26.46 8.61
CA ILE A 527 15.14 -27.12 7.47
C ILE A 527 13.89 -27.87 7.95
N THR A 528 13.97 -28.61 9.06
CA THR A 528 12.81 -29.32 9.62
C THR A 528 11.73 -28.34 10.09
N SER A 529 12.11 -27.20 10.68
CA SER A 529 11.17 -26.14 11.08
C SER A 529 10.52 -25.46 9.88
N ILE A 530 11.25 -25.21 8.78
CA ILE A 530 10.69 -24.68 7.53
C ILE A 530 9.71 -25.68 6.92
N ILE A 531 10.02 -26.98 6.94
CA ILE A 531 9.11 -28.03 6.47
C ILE A 531 7.86 -28.10 7.36
N ALA A 532 8.02 -28.02 8.69
CA ALA A 532 6.90 -28.05 9.62
C ALA A 532 5.99 -26.82 9.48
N VAL A 533 6.56 -25.63 9.31
CA VAL A 533 5.82 -24.38 9.06
C VAL A 533 5.17 -24.41 7.68
N GLY A 534 5.84 -24.97 6.66
CA GLY A 534 5.24 -25.18 5.34
C GLY A 534 4.07 -26.17 5.36
N LEU A 535 4.17 -27.26 6.13
CA LEU A 535 3.07 -28.20 6.34
C LEU A 535 1.92 -27.59 7.15
N LEU A 536 2.23 -26.73 8.12
CA LEU A 536 1.25 -25.96 8.89
C LEU A 536 0.54 -24.93 7.99
N LEU A 537 1.28 -24.21 7.15
CA LEU A 537 0.75 -23.28 6.14
C LEU A 537 -0.11 -24.00 5.09
N VAL A 538 0.30 -25.19 4.64
CA VAL A 538 -0.53 -26.05 3.75
C VAL A 538 -1.79 -26.53 4.48
N GLY A 539 -1.71 -26.85 5.77
CA GLY A 539 -2.86 -27.18 6.60
C GLY A 539 -3.81 -26.00 6.82
N LEU A 540 -3.27 -24.79 7.01
CA LEU A 540 -4.02 -23.53 7.17
C LEU A 540 -4.62 -23.04 5.83
N LEU A 541 -3.90 -23.21 4.72
CA LEU A 541 -4.41 -22.96 3.37
C LEU A 541 -5.55 -23.94 3.01
N LYS A 542 -5.47 -25.18 3.49
CA LYS A 542 -6.55 -26.17 3.39
C LYS A 542 -7.78 -25.79 4.22
N TRP A 543 -7.61 -25.01 5.29
CA TRP A 543 -8.70 -24.47 6.12
C TRP A 543 -9.31 -23.20 5.50
N GLY A 544 -8.50 -22.30 4.95
CA GLY A 544 -8.96 -20.99 4.47
C GLY A 544 -9.42 -20.92 3.00
N TRP A 545 -9.01 -21.86 2.14
CA TRP A 545 -9.33 -21.85 0.69
C TRP A 545 -10.17 -23.05 0.24
N GLY A 546 -10.66 -23.86 1.18
CA GLY A 546 -11.43 -25.07 0.91
C GLY A 546 -12.76 -24.86 0.19
N GLU A 547 -13.25 -23.62 0.10
CA GLU A 547 -14.57 -23.31 -0.46
C GLU A 547 -14.56 -22.77 -1.90
N VAL A 548 -13.39 -22.48 -2.51
CA VAL A 548 -13.33 -21.87 -3.86
C VAL A 548 -12.90 -22.86 -4.95
N ILE A 549 -12.55 -24.10 -4.61
CA ILE A 549 -12.23 -25.13 -5.60
C ILE A 549 -12.81 -26.48 -5.16
N ASP A 550 -13.91 -26.85 -5.79
CA ASP A 550 -14.70 -28.03 -5.49
C ASP A 550 -13.99 -29.30 -5.99
N LYS A 551 -13.11 -29.86 -5.15
CA LYS A 551 -12.37 -31.11 -5.38
C LYS A 551 -13.32 -32.24 -5.79
N GLU A 552 -14.49 -32.29 -5.17
CA GLU A 552 -15.50 -33.34 -5.36
C GLU A 552 -16.10 -33.27 -6.78
N LYS A 553 -16.40 -32.07 -7.28
CA LYS A 553 -16.80 -31.86 -8.68
C LYS A 553 -15.71 -32.26 -9.68
N ALA A 554 -14.45 -31.94 -9.39
CA ALA A 554 -13.33 -32.30 -10.26
C ALA A 554 -13.10 -33.82 -10.31
N THR A 555 -13.20 -34.52 -9.18
CA THR A 555 -13.11 -35.98 -9.14
C THR A 555 -14.30 -36.64 -9.84
N ALA A 556 -15.53 -36.16 -9.60
CA ALA A 556 -16.74 -36.70 -10.25
C ALA A 556 -16.68 -36.56 -11.78
N PHE A 557 -16.29 -35.38 -12.28
CA PHE A 557 -16.08 -35.17 -13.72
C PHE A 557 -15.01 -36.11 -14.31
N LEU A 558 -13.91 -36.35 -13.58
CA LEU A 558 -12.85 -37.23 -14.04
C LEU A 558 -13.22 -38.71 -13.96
N GLU A 559 -14.12 -39.11 -13.06
CA GLU A 559 -14.71 -40.45 -13.05
C GLU A 559 -15.53 -40.69 -14.31
N ASP A 560 -16.35 -39.72 -14.74
CA ASP A 560 -17.06 -39.79 -16.03
C ASP A 560 -16.08 -39.90 -17.21
N VAL A 561 -14.98 -39.15 -17.19
CA VAL A 561 -13.93 -39.22 -18.22
C VAL A 561 -13.24 -40.59 -18.24
N LYS A 562 -13.10 -41.26 -17.10
CA LYS A 562 -12.42 -42.58 -16.99
C LYS A 562 -13.19 -43.68 -17.71
N GLU A 563 -14.52 -43.57 -17.74
CA GLU A 563 -15.41 -44.50 -18.44
C GLU A 563 -15.46 -44.26 -19.96
N MET A 564 -14.89 -43.15 -20.47
CA MET A 564 -14.89 -42.84 -21.89
C MET A 564 -13.87 -43.68 -22.69
N PRO A 565 -14.15 -44.00 -23.97
CA PRO A 565 -13.16 -44.54 -24.88
C PRO A 565 -11.97 -43.58 -25.01
N TYR A 566 -10.75 -44.13 -24.99
CA TYR A 566 -9.51 -43.33 -25.06
C TYR A 566 -9.35 -42.34 -23.90
N ALA A 567 -9.85 -42.66 -22.70
CA ALA A 567 -9.78 -41.80 -21.51
C ALA A 567 -8.42 -41.10 -21.25
N PRO A 568 -7.23 -41.72 -21.46
CA PRO A 568 -5.96 -41.01 -21.33
C PRO A 568 -5.77 -39.84 -22.31
N LEU A 569 -6.28 -39.95 -23.55
CA LEU A 569 -6.24 -38.87 -24.53
C LEU A 569 -7.20 -37.74 -24.16
N VAL A 570 -8.38 -38.08 -23.63
CA VAL A 570 -9.35 -37.10 -23.13
C VAL A 570 -8.78 -36.38 -21.91
N LEU A 571 -8.16 -37.10 -20.98
CA LEU A 571 -7.48 -36.54 -19.82
C LEU A 571 -6.35 -35.58 -20.22
N LEU A 572 -5.54 -35.96 -21.22
CA LEU A 572 -4.51 -35.07 -21.77
C LEU A 572 -5.14 -33.78 -22.33
N ALA A 573 -6.25 -33.87 -23.07
CA ALA A 573 -6.97 -32.70 -23.57
C ALA A 573 -7.53 -31.83 -22.43
N VAL A 574 -8.04 -32.44 -21.35
CA VAL A 574 -8.47 -31.72 -20.15
C VAL A 574 -7.33 -30.88 -19.58
N PHE A 575 -6.12 -31.44 -19.41
CA PHE A 575 -4.96 -30.66 -18.96
C PHE A 575 -4.57 -29.52 -19.92
N VAL A 576 -4.68 -29.73 -21.23
CA VAL A 576 -4.43 -28.67 -22.22
C VAL A 576 -5.40 -27.51 -22.04
N VAL A 577 -6.70 -27.82 -21.97
CA VAL A 577 -7.78 -26.83 -21.80
C VAL A 577 -7.64 -26.13 -20.46
N SER A 578 -7.46 -26.86 -19.36
CA SER A 578 -7.29 -26.27 -18.03
C SER A 578 -6.14 -25.29 -17.98
N GLY A 579 -4.99 -25.66 -18.58
CA GLY A 579 -3.82 -24.79 -18.61
C GLY A 579 -3.97 -23.55 -19.49
N ILE A 580 -4.89 -23.52 -20.45
CA ILE A 580 -5.22 -22.34 -21.28
C ILE A 580 -6.27 -21.46 -20.57
N SER A 581 -7.27 -22.08 -19.94
CA SER A 581 -8.39 -21.41 -19.28
C SER A 581 -8.04 -20.84 -17.89
N GLY A 582 -6.79 -20.99 -17.43
CA GLY A 582 -6.35 -20.51 -16.12
C GLY A 582 -6.77 -21.38 -14.94
N ILE A 583 -7.39 -22.53 -15.21
CA ILE A 583 -7.73 -23.53 -14.19
C ILE A 583 -6.42 -24.16 -13.67
N SER A 584 -6.32 -24.31 -12.35
CA SER A 584 -5.11 -24.85 -11.71
C SER A 584 -4.78 -26.26 -12.22
N LEU A 585 -3.64 -26.42 -12.90
CA LEU A 585 -3.16 -27.73 -13.34
C LEU A 585 -2.90 -28.68 -12.17
N ASN A 586 -2.50 -28.16 -11.00
CA ASN A 586 -2.27 -28.96 -9.81
C ASN A 586 -3.57 -29.57 -9.26
N LEU A 587 -4.69 -28.85 -9.36
CA LEU A 587 -6.00 -29.37 -8.97
C LEU A 587 -6.37 -30.60 -9.80
N ILE A 588 -6.31 -30.45 -11.13
CA ILE A 588 -6.62 -31.53 -12.06
C ILE A 588 -5.63 -32.68 -11.88
N LEU A 589 -4.35 -32.39 -11.60
CA LEU A 589 -3.33 -33.39 -11.32
C LEU A 589 -3.64 -34.21 -10.07
N VAL A 590 -4.09 -33.57 -8.99
CA VAL A 590 -4.51 -34.25 -7.76
C VAL A 590 -5.73 -35.12 -8.00
N ALA A 591 -6.78 -34.58 -8.64
CA ALA A 591 -8.00 -35.32 -8.94
C ALA A 591 -7.73 -36.50 -9.89
N ALA A 592 -6.94 -36.29 -10.94
CA ALA A 592 -6.53 -37.34 -11.86
C ALA A 592 -5.66 -38.41 -11.18
N THR A 593 -4.82 -38.04 -10.21
CA THR A 593 -4.01 -39.01 -9.46
C THR A 593 -4.88 -39.98 -8.67
N VAL A 594 -5.95 -39.47 -8.06
CA VAL A 594 -6.93 -40.28 -7.33
C VAL A 594 -7.73 -41.17 -8.29
N VAL A 595 -8.20 -40.63 -9.41
CA VAL A 595 -9.12 -41.34 -10.33
C VAL A 595 -8.41 -42.29 -11.30
N PHE A 596 -7.33 -41.85 -11.93
CA PHE A 596 -6.57 -42.56 -12.99
C PHE A 596 -5.28 -43.22 -12.49
N GLY A 597 -4.91 -42.98 -11.24
CA GLY A 597 -3.66 -43.42 -10.66
C GLY A 597 -2.47 -42.52 -11.02
N PRO A 598 -1.35 -42.68 -10.30
CA PRO A 598 -0.25 -41.72 -10.34
C PRO A 598 0.43 -41.60 -11.69
N TRP A 599 0.70 -42.71 -12.37
CA TRP A 599 1.46 -42.69 -13.62
C TRP A 599 0.67 -42.10 -14.80
N THR A 600 -0.61 -42.46 -14.92
CA THR A 600 -1.49 -41.92 -15.95
C THR A 600 -1.70 -40.42 -15.74
N ALA A 601 -1.96 -40.00 -14.50
CA ALA A 601 -2.10 -38.59 -14.14
C ALA A 601 -0.81 -37.80 -14.40
N PHE A 602 0.35 -38.34 -14.03
CA PHE A 602 1.64 -37.71 -14.28
C PHE A 602 1.92 -37.54 -15.77
N LEU A 603 1.78 -38.59 -16.57
CA LEU A 603 2.08 -38.52 -18.00
C LEU A 603 1.11 -37.58 -18.73
N CYS A 604 -0.20 -37.70 -18.48
CA CYS A 604 -1.19 -36.84 -19.12
C CYS A 604 -1.07 -35.38 -18.66
N GLY A 605 -0.80 -35.15 -17.37
CA GLY A 605 -0.62 -33.81 -16.80
C GLY A 605 0.68 -33.14 -17.25
N TYR A 606 1.77 -33.88 -17.30
CA TYR A 606 3.07 -33.38 -17.74
C TYR A 606 3.07 -33.01 -19.22
N PHE A 607 2.59 -33.90 -20.10
CA PHE A 607 2.53 -33.61 -21.54
C PHE A 607 1.39 -32.66 -21.90
N GLY A 608 0.21 -32.78 -21.26
CA GLY A 608 -0.91 -31.86 -21.47
C GLY A 608 -0.58 -30.44 -21.01
N GLY A 609 0.04 -30.30 -19.83
CA GLY A 609 0.55 -29.01 -19.35
C GLY A 609 1.65 -28.45 -20.26
N HIS A 610 2.56 -29.29 -20.75
CA HIS A 610 3.59 -28.85 -21.69
C HIS A 610 3.01 -28.34 -23.01
N VAL A 611 2.08 -29.07 -23.63
CA VAL A 611 1.36 -28.64 -24.83
C VAL A 611 0.61 -27.32 -24.59
N SER A 612 -0.07 -27.20 -23.45
CA SER A 612 -0.70 -25.95 -23.02
C SER A 612 0.28 -24.77 -22.94
N ALA A 613 1.47 -25.00 -22.39
CA ALA A 613 2.52 -24.00 -22.33
C ALA A 613 3.03 -23.57 -23.71
N LEU A 614 3.19 -24.52 -24.64
CA LEU A 614 3.60 -24.23 -26.01
C LEU A 614 2.53 -23.40 -26.75
N LEU A 615 1.25 -23.72 -26.55
CA LEU A 615 0.13 -22.95 -27.12
C LEU A 615 0.09 -21.53 -26.54
N GLY A 616 0.23 -21.37 -25.22
CA GLY A 616 0.32 -20.05 -24.59
C GLY A 616 1.53 -19.23 -25.06
N PHE A 617 2.69 -19.86 -25.24
CA PHE A 617 3.86 -19.22 -25.82
C PHE A 617 3.62 -18.81 -27.29
N GLY A 618 2.99 -19.68 -28.08
CA GLY A 618 2.58 -19.37 -29.45
C GLY A 618 1.65 -18.16 -29.50
N ALA A 619 0.63 -18.13 -28.65
CA ALA A 619 -0.31 -17.01 -28.54
C ALA A 619 0.40 -15.71 -28.13
N GLY A 620 1.32 -15.76 -27.16
CA GLY A 620 2.15 -14.60 -26.80
C GLY A 620 3.06 -14.14 -27.94
N ARG A 621 3.58 -15.06 -28.75
CA ARG A 621 4.45 -14.76 -29.89
C ARG A 621 3.69 -14.06 -31.02
N THR A 622 2.46 -14.49 -31.29
CA THR A 622 1.64 -13.97 -32.39
C THR A 622 0.83 -12.74 -31.99
N PHE A 623 0.27 -12.72 -30.79
CA PHE A 623 -0.67 -11.69 -30.32
C PHE A 623 -0.10 -10.83 -29.17
N GLY A 624 1.11 -11.10 -28.69
CA GLY A 624 1.65 -10.45 -27.50
C GLY A 624 2.35 -9.11 -27.73
N LYS A 625 2.66 -8.68 -28.96
CA LYS A 625 3.25 -7.34 -29.18
C LYS A 625 2.34 -6.19 -28.72
N PRO A 626 1.02 -6.21 -28.98
CA PRO A 626 0.08 -5.27 -28.37
C PRO A 626 -0.09 -5.46 -26.85
N LEU A 627 -0.01 -6.70 -26.37
CA LEU A 627 -0.21 -7.04 -24.95
C LEU A 627 0.99 -6.63 -24.08
N VAL A 628 2.23 -6.79 -24.55
CA VAL A 628 3.47 -6.38 -23.86
C VAL A 628 3.64 -4.87 -23.81
N ARG A 629 3.14 -4.15 -24.83
CA ARG A 629 3.02 -2.69 -24.76
C ARG A 629 1.94 -2.24 -23.75
N LYS A 630 0.94 -3.08 -23.45
CA LYS A 630 -0.17 -2.80 -22.52
C LYS A 630 0.08 -3.25 -21.07
N ILE A 631 1.03 -4.14 -20.80
CA ILE A 631 1.25 -4.76 -19.47
C ILE A 631 2.40 -4.09 -18.68
N GLY A 632 2.93 -2.96 -19.13
CA GLY A 632 4.01 -2.27 -18.42
C GLY A 632 5.37 -2.94 -18.64
N SER A 633 6.38 -2.12 -18.90
CA SER A 633 7.67 -2.55 -19.43
C SER A 633 8.59 -3.19 -18.38
N ARG A 634 8.26 -3.07 -17.09
CA ARG A 634 9.13 -3.45 -15.97
C ARG A 634 9.26 -4.97 -15.72
N SER A 635 8.16 -5.73 -15.78
CA SER A 635 8.19 -7.18 -15.51
C SER A 635 8.99 -7.97 -16.57
N LEU A 636 8.94 -7.52 -17.82
CA LEU A 636 9.56 -8.21 -18.96
C LEU A 636 10.97 -7.71 -19.30
N GLY A 637 11.30 -6.46 -18.96
CA GLY A 637 12.63 -5.87 -19.22
C GLY A 637 13.76 -6.56 -18.46
N HIS A 638 13.56 -6.88 -17.18
CA HIS A 638 14.55 -7.61 -16.37
C HIS A 638 14.64 -9.10 -16.72
N LEU A 639 13.56 -9.67 -17.28
CA LEU A 639 13.57 -10.99 -17.89
C LEU A 639 14.50 -11.03 -19.11
N ASP A 640 14.55 -9.94 -19.90
CA ASP A 640 15.28 -9.87 -21.17
C ASP A 640 16.82 -9.96 -21.01
N GLU A 641 17.39 -9.49 -19.90
CA GLU A 641 18.85 -9.57 -19.68
C GLU A 641 19.32 -10.92 -19.11
N HIS A 642 18.55 -11.52 -18.20
CA HIS A 642 18.90 -12.82 -17.59
C HIS A 642 18.52 -14.02 -18.48
N LEU A 643 17.48 -13.90 -19.31
CA LEU A 643 17.10 -14.94 -20.27
C LEU A 643 18.06 -15.06 -21.45
N LYS A 644 18.78 -13.99 -21.80
CA LYS A 644 19.75 -13.99 -22.91
C LYS A 644 20.98 -14.86 -22.66
N ARG A 645 21.43 -15.01 -21.41
CA ARG A 645 22.69 -15.74 -21.11
C ARG A 645 22.50 -17.24 -20.84
N ARG A 646 21.33 -17.70 -20.36
CA ARG A 646 21.05 -19.12 -20.02
C ARG A 646 19.56 -19.53 -20.17
N GLY A 647 18.95 -19.27 -21.34
CA GLY A 647 17.50 -19.39 -21.57
C GLY A 647 16.79 -20.63 -21.01
N VAL A 648 17.31 -21.85 -21.22
CA VAL A 648 16.69 -23.11 -20.72
C VAL A 648 16.63 -23.16 -19.19
N LEU A 649 17.76 -22.86 -18.52
CA LEU A 649 17.86 -22.95 -17.07
C LEU A 649 16.97 -21.90 -16.39
N SER A 650 16.91 -20.69 -16.95
CA SER A 650 16.08 -19.61 -16.43
C SER A 650 14.60 -19.97 -16.47
N VAL A 651 14.12 -20.53 -17.59
CA VAL A 651 12.72 -21.00 -17.70
C VAL A 651 12.45 -22.14 -16.72
N ALA A 652 13.38 -23.08 -16.56
CA ALA A 652 13.22 -24.18 -15.60
C ALA A 652 13.10 -23.68 -14.15
N VAL A 653 13.90 -22.68 -13.76
CA VAL A 653 13.84 -22.08 -12.42
C VAL A 653 12.53 -21.33 -12.20
N ILE A 654 12.07 -20.56 -13.20
CA ILE A 654 10.79 -19.84 -13.12
C ILE A 654 9.63 -20.83 -12.90
N ARG A 655 9.68 -22.04 -13.46
CA ARG A 655 8.63 -23.06 -13.24
C ARG A 655 8.66 -23.73 -11.86
N LEU A 656 9.80 -23.68 -11.18
CA LEU A 656 9.94 -24.22 -9.83
C LEU A 656 9.50 -23.23 -8.75
N LEU A 657 9.46 -21.94 -9.08
CA LEU A 657 9.04 -20.87 -8.19
C LEU A 657 7.61 -20.44 -8.51
N PRO A 658 6.75 -20.20 -7.51
CA PRO A 658 5.37 -19.74 -7.72
C PRO A 658 5.34 -18.23 -8.01
N VAL A 659 6.00 -17.79 -9.09
CA VAL A 659 6.19 -16.36 -9.39
C VAL A 659 4.96 -15.75 -10.07
N ALA A 660 4.21 -16.53 -10.86
CA ALA A 660 3.02 -16.06 -11.56
C ALA A 660 2.14 -17.24 -12.03
N PRO A 661 0.85 -16.99 -12.35
CA PRO A 661 -0.06 -18.00 -12.88
C PRO A 661 0.46 -18.65 -14.18
N PHE A 662 0.15 -19.92 -14.37
CA PHE A 662 0.69 -20.75 -15.46
C PHE A 662 0.50 -20.13 -16.86
N VAL A 663 -0.72 -19.67 -17.16
CA VAL A 663 -1.08 -19.00 -18.43
C VAL A 663 -0.23 -17.76 -18.67
N VAL A 664 -0.08 -16.92 -17.63
CA VAL A 664 0.60 -15.63 -17.70
C VAL A 664 2.07 -15.83 -18.06
N VAL A 665 2.75 -16.76 -17.39
CA VAL A 665 4.16 -17.09 -17.69
C VAL A 665 4.33 -17.52 -19.15
N ASN A 666 3.40 -18.30 -19.68
CA ASN A 666 3.47 -18.81 -21.06
C ASN A 666 3.34 -17.68 -22.08
N VAL A 667 2.31 -16.85 -21.93
CA VAL A 667 2.02 -15.74 -22.84
C VAL A 667 3.12 -14.67 -22.76
N ALA A 668 3.54 -14.31 -21.54
CA ALA A 668 4.61 -13.36 -21.31
C ALA A 668 5.95 -13.83 -21.91
N ALA A 669 6.29 -15.12 -21.72
CA ALA A 669 7.48 -15.71 -22.32
C ALA A 669 7.41 -15.68 -23.86
N GLY A 670 6.25 -15.96 -24.45
CA GLY A 670 6.02 -15.91 -25.89
C GLY A 670 6.16 -14.52 -26.49
N ALA A 671 5.72 -13.51 -25.75
CA ALA A 671 5.76 -12.11 -26.16
C ALA A 671 7.13 -11.45 -25.94
N SER A 672 8.05 -12.12 -25.23
CA SER A 672 9.43 -11.68 -25.00
C SER A 672 10.39 -12.05 -26.16
N LYS A 673 11.68 -11.72 -26.04
CA LYS A 673 12.74 -12.15 -26.98
C LYS A 673 13.23 -13.58 -26.74
N LEU A 674 12.61 -14.34 -25.84
CA LEU A 674 13.01 -15.72 -25.54
C LEU A 674 12.84 -16.63 -26.78
N ASN A 675 13.85 -17.45 -27.05
CA ASN A 675 13.76 -18.42 -28.14
C ASN A 675 12.89 -19.63 -27.73
N PHE A 676 12.14 -20.16 -28.71
CA PHE A 676 11.22 -21.28 -28.52
C PHE A 676 11.91 -22.50 -27.90
N GLN A 677 13.14 -22.82 -28.32
CA GLN A 677 13.87 -24.00 -27.82
C GLN A 677 14.20 -23.89 -26.33
N SER A 678 14.55 -22.68 -25.87
CA SER A 678 14.83 -22.40 -24.46
C SER A 678 13.57 -22.53 -23.62
N PHE A 679 12.46 -22.00 -24.11
CA PHE A 679 11.17 -22.13 -23.45
C PHE A 679 10.70 -23.59 -23.40
N ASN A 680 10.81 -24.33 -24.51
CA ASN A 680 10.40 -25.72 -24.63
C ASN A 680 11.13 -26.62 -23.63
N TRP A 681 12.46 -26.65 -23.71
CA TRP A 681 13.27 -27.53 -22.87
C TRP A 681 13.29 -27.08 -21.41
N GLY A 682 13.25 -25.76 -21.15
CA GLY A 682 13.18 -25.24 -19.79
C GLY A 682 11.85 -25.56 -19.12
N THR A 683 10.74 -25.51 -19.86
CA THR A 683 9.41 -25.85 -19.33
C THR A 683 9.32 -27.34 -18.98
N LEU A 684 9.78 -28.23 -19.88
CA LEU A 684 9.87 -29.66 -19.60
C LEU A 684 10.71 -29.93 -18.33
N ALA A 685 11.94 -29.44 -18.30
CA ALA A 685 12.83 -29.67 -17.16
C ALA A 685 12.32 -29.08 -15.84
N GLY A 686 11.66 -27.91 -15.89
CA GLY A 686 11.16 -27.22 -14.71
C GLY A 686 9.87 -27.80 -14.13
N MET A 687 8.97 -28.32 -14.97
CA MET A 687 7.70 -28.90 -14.50
C MET A 687 7.87 -30.29 -13.89
N PHE A 688 8.86 -31.07 -14.38
CA PHE A 688 9.01 -32.48 -14.04
C PHE A 688 9.13 -32.75 -12.53
N PRO A 689 10.02 -32.08 -11.76
CA PRO A 689 10.21 -32.40 -10.34
C PRO A 689 8.98 -32.05 -9.50
N GLY A 690 8.35 -30.90 -9.77
CA GLY A 690 7.16 -30.44 -9.05
C GLY A 690 5.95 -31.31 -9.29
N MET A 691 5.66 -31.65 -10.56
CA MET A 691 4.54 -32.51 -10.90
C MET A 691 4.71 -33.94 -10.36
N LEU A 692 5.92 -34.49 -10.44
CA LEU A 692 6.20 -35.82 -9.90
C LEU A 692 6.02 -35.83 -8.37
N ALA A 693 6.50 -34.79 -7.69
CA ALA A 693 6.33 -34.65 -6.25
C ALA A 693 4.85 -34.60 -5.83
N VAL A 694 4.04 -33.78 -6.52
CA VAL A 694 2.59 -33.68 -6.25
C VAL A 694 1.92 -35.04 -6.43
N VAL A 695 2.16 -35.72 -7.56
CA VAL A 695 1.57 -37.03 -7.85
C VAL A 695 1.96 -38.07 -6.80
N VAL A 696 3.25 -38.16 -6.45
CA VAL A 696 3.73 -39.14 -5.47
C VAL A 696 3.12 -38.85 -4.10
N LEU A 697 3.12 -37.60 -3.66
CA LEU A 697 2.55 -37.21 -2.37
C LEU A 697 1.04 -37.46 -2.33
N THR A 698 0.30 -37.06 -3.36
CA THR A 698 -1.14 -37.30 -3.45
C THR A 698 -1.46 -38.78 -3.41
N HIS A 699 -0.75 -39.62 -4.17
CA HIS A 699 -0.95 -41.06 -4.16
C HIS A 699 -0.66 -41.67 -2.78
N GLN A 700 0.39 -41.23 -2.10
CA GLN A 700 0.73 -41.73 -0.76
C GLN A 700 -0.25 -41.25 0.32
N ILE A 701 -0.78 -40.03 0.20
CA ILE A 701 -1.85 -39.53 1.07
C ILE A 701 -3.13 -40.35 0.86
N ASP A 702 -3.51 -40.56 -0.40
CA ASP A 702 -4.69 -41.35 -0.76
C ASP A 702 -4.59 -42.78 -0.20
N GLN A 703 -3.44 -43.44 -0.34
CA GLN A 703 -3.19 -44.76 0.26
C GLN A 703 -3.21 -44.75 1.79
N ALA A 704 -2.64 -43.73 2.44
CA ALA A 704 -2.65 -43.62 3.89
C ALA A 704 -4.04 -43.34 4.48
N VAL A 705 -4.93 -42.71 3.70
CA VAL A 705 -6.32 -42.44 4.08
C VAL A 705 -7.22 -43.65 3.81
N THR A 706 -7.06 -44.30 2.66
CA THR A 706 -7.88 -45.45 2.26
C THR A 706 -7.51 -46.75 2.99
N ASP A 707 -6.22 -46.93 3.32
CA ASP A 707 -5.71 -48.06 4.10
C ASP A 707 -4.70 -47.56 5.16
N PRO A 708 -5.20 -47.12 6.33
CA PRO A 708 -4.37 -46.51 7.38
C PRO A 708 -3.51 -47.55 8.11
N GLY A 709 -2.39 -47.92 7.48
CA GLY A 709 -1.37 -48.82 8.01
C GLY A 709 -0.03 -48.14 8.22
N TRP A 710 0.76 -48.61 9.20
CA TRP A 710 2.10 -48.07 9.51
C TRP A 710 3.05 -48.05 8.30
N LYS A 711 2.87 -48.98 7.34
CA LYS A 711 3.63 -49.03 6.09
C LYS A 711 3.31 -47.83 5.19
N ASN A 712 2.03 -47.49 5.03
CA ASN A 712 1.59 -46.39 4.15
C ASN A 712 1.97 -45.03 4.76
N PHE A 713 1.88 -44.87 6.08
CA PHE A 713 2.46 -43.70 6.76
C PHE A 713 3.99 -43.63 6.63
N GLY A 714 4.68 -44.78 6.66
CA GLY A 714 6.11 -44.87 6.40
C GLY A 714 6.50 -44.44 4.98
N TYR A 715 5.75 -44.88 3.97
CA TYR A 715 5.96 -44.49 2.58
C TYR A 715 5.64 -43.02 2.33
N LEU A 716 4.59 -42.47 2.96
CA LEU A 716 4.29 -41.05 2.93
C LEU A 716 5.43 -40.21 3.54
N ALA A 717 5.93 -40.59 4.72
CA ALA A 717 7.06 -39.93 5.35
C ALA A 717 8.32 -40.00 4.47
N ALA A 718 8.61 -41.15 3.87
CA ALA A 718 9.72 -41.31 2.94
C ALA A 718 9.57 -40.44 1.68
N ALA A 719 8.37 -40.37 1.10
CA ALA A 719 8.07 -39.54 -0.06
C ALA A 719 8.28 -38.04 0.24
N ILE A 720 7.86 -37.58 1.42
CA ILE A 720 8.09 -36.20 1.89
C ILE A 720 9.59 -35.91 2.02
N VAL A 721 10.34 -36.81 2.66
CA VAL A 721 11.79 -36.66 2.87
C VAL A 721 12.54 -36.64 1.54
N VAL A 722 12.25 -37.60 0.64
CA VAL A 722 12.91 -37.69 -0.67
C VAL A 722 12.62 -36.44 -1.51
N THR A 723 11.36 -36.00 -1.54
CA THR A 723 10.97 -34.76 -2.23
C THR A 723 11.74 -33.56 -1.67
N GLY A 724 11.78 -33.40 -0.34
CA GLY A 724 12.53 -32.34 0.32
C GLY A 724 14.03 -32.36 -0.01
N LEU A 725 14.65 -33.54 -0.04
CA LEU A 725 16.06 -33.71 -0.41
C LEU A 725 16.34 -33.35 -1.87
N VAL A 726 15.45 -33.73 -2.80
CA VAL A 726 15.57 -33.38 -4.23
C VAL A 726 15.48 -31.86 -4.41
N PHE A 727 14.52 -31.20 -3.78
CA PHE A 727 14.40 -29.74 -3.83
C PHE A 727 15.62 -29.04 -3.18
N ALA A 728 16.11 -29.54 -2.05
CA ALA A 728 17.32 -29.00 -1.41
C ALA A 728 18.58 -29.18 -2.30
N ALA A 729 18.71 -30.32 -3.00
CA ALA A 729 19.80 -30.58 -3.92
C ALA A 729 19.73 -29.68 -5.17
N LEU A 730 18.53 -29.49 -5.73
CA LEU A 730 18.27 -28.54 -6.81
C LEU A 730 18.63 -27.11 -6.38
N TRP A 731 18.20 -26.69 -5.19
CA TRP A 731 18.54 -25.37 -4.65
C TRP A 731 20.05 -25.16 -4.46
N LYS A 732 20.75 -26.18 -3.93
CA LYS A 732 22.20 -26.15 -3.70
C LYS A 732 23.00 -26.16 -5.02
N THR A 733 22.55 -26.88 -6.03
CA THR A 733 23.22 -26.91 -7.35
C THR A 733 23.01 -25.61 -8.12
N LEU A 734 21.82 -25.01 -8.01
CA LEU A 734 21.53 -23.67 -8.53
C LEU A 734 22.34 -22.58 -7.80
N GLY A 735 22.55 -22.71 -6.48
CA GLY A 735 23.35 -21.78 -5.67
C GLY A 735 24.88 -21.94 -5.81
N SER A 736 25.41 -23.15 -5.95
CA SER A 736 26.86 -23.41 -5.97
C SER A 736 27.55 -23.08 -7.29
N ARG A 737 26.84 -23.18 -8.43
CA ARG A 737 27.39 -22.83 -9.77
C ARG A 737 27.57 -21.32 -10.00
N ARG A 738 27.15 -20.46 -9.07
CA ARG A 738 27.46 -19.01 -9.07
C ARG A 738 28.88 -18.69 -8.61
N LYS A 739 29.55 -19.58 -7.85
CA LYS A 739 30.93 -19.34 -7.38
C LYS A 739 32.00 -19.54 -8.47
N GLY A 740 31.76 -20.40 -9.46
CA GLY A 740 32.73 -20.69 -10.53
C GLY A 740 32.88 -19.58 -11.58
N ALA A 741 31.87 -18.72 -11.75
CA ALA A 741 31.91 -17.62 -12.73
C ALA A 741 32.65 -16.38 -12.22
N ARG A 742 33.05 -16.34 -10.94
CA ARG A 742 33.84 -15.26 -10.32
C ARG A 742 35.35 -15.50 -10.40
N ALA A 743 35.79 -16.65 -10.91
CA ALA A 743 37.22 -17.00 -11.02
C ALA A 743 37.79 -16.81 -12.43
N SER A 744 36.98 -16.39 -13.40
CA SER A 744 37.39 -16.21 -14.80
C SER A 744 36.84 -14.93 -15.47
N ALA A 745 36.40 -13.97 -14.67
CA ALA A 745 36.06 -12.60 -15.07
C ALA A 745 36.64 -11.68 -14.00
#